data_AF-A0A7Y7D5B4-F1
#
_entry.id   AF-A0A7Y7D5B4-F1
#
_cell.length_a   1.000
_cell.length_b   1.000
_cell.length_c   1.000
_cell.angle_alpha   90.00
_cell.angle_beta   90.00
_cell.angle_gamma   90.00
#
_symmetry.space_group_name_H-M   'P 1'
#
loop_
_entity.id
_entity.type
_entity.pdbx_description
1 polymer ?
#
loop_
_entity_poly.entity_id
_entity_poly.type
_entity_poly.pdbx_seq_one_letter_code
_entity_poly.pdbx_strand_id
1 'polypeptide(L)'
;MKKVGDLFKAQASSPLETAMLYNGSVGFVVPEYQRQYDWAEENIRRLFFDSLNGFHRLSESGDANAFTFLGTLILVEEQNQESDFSGVSVAVIDGQQRLTTLMLFACALIAEIRHQKSLIDPAELNDWLNEEINTRLYDLYECSIGAQRVSSTQSFPFPRMVRKCDVRGKSTANSEYTSPLGKFLEGFAGYFDSDKTIYTPPALGMGTDAEKLALNYDIIQNLVSQLNNSTWYSDDSECEQFEIDWLRRGQCRTLLGRLTDFMKGDAEASRAIEELISNEKLHPLVRTLLYSAYFCKCIVLTRVITEDESAAFDIFDALNTTGEPLTALETLKPRVINFENKDGTYAGSQSEEAFQLIEKYIDKRFSETSKKQNETKDLIVTFALYLEGKKLPKDLAAQRNFLRTSYDGATRNGTNSARKFVDAVAQSALFRRYYWEPNGIEELSRYHQASSLDEVQLLMSLIRDMKTSLALPILFRYWNPDLKENGENDFVQVLKSLTAFLVLRRAATGGTAGIDSDFRAIMAPKTGRGATRKYGLYAGVDHSNPLLSPNDLKAAFRTLLEHKIKSLSKETWVSQAIANPLYEQSRELVRFMVLTAAHQAMPDPINEGLWSKEGVRHDTNVNNFLNYKTWCEKTYATVEHIAPDTMPERGWNTDELYSDNILRHSLGNLALLPSKENSAIGNDSWEKKKKFYSAFSAATVEEQQRRVEEAKAAGIVFKKSTLKLMQEGTRLTLLQPLENVEEWNKNIVVSRGRNIAELCWDHVWPWLN
;
A
#
# COMPACT_ATOMS: atom_id res chain seq x y z
N MET A 1 21.21 -45.28 17.04
CA MET A 1 20.91 -43.84 16.87
C MET A 1 21.41 -43.44 15.50
N LYS A 2 20.57 -42.87 14.62
CA LYS A 2 21.05 -42.19 13.40
C LYS A 2 22.06 -41.10 13.82
N LYS A 3 23.08 -40.81 13.01
CA LYS A 3 23.97 -39.68 13.33
C LYS A 3 23.17 -38.39 13.19
N VAL A 4 23.42 -37.43 14.06
CA VAL A 4 22.71 -36.13 14.05
C VAL A 4 22.85 -35.43 12.68
N GLY A 5 23.99 -35.58 12.02
CA GLY A 5 24.23 -35.01 10.68
C GLY A 5 23.43 -35.66 9.55
N ASP A 6 22.80 -36.81 9.78
CA ASP A 6 21.97 -37.53 8.80
C ASP A 6 20.47 -37.23 8.99
N LEU A 7 20.08 -36.40 9.98
CA LEU A 7 18.68 -36.05 10.26
C LEU A 7 18.05 -35.24 9.12
N PHE A 8 18.78 -34.23 8.61
CA PHE A 8 18.33 -33.40 7.49
C PHE A 8 19.51 -32.70 6.81
N LYS A 9 19.32 -32.34 5.53
CA LYS A 9 20.24 -31.47 4.79
C LYS A 9 19.52 -30.20 4.38
N ALA A 10 19.96 -29.05 4.91
CA ALA A 10 19.45 -27.74 4.55
C ALA A 10 20.40 -27.03 3.57
N GLN A 11 19.88 -26.58 2.44
CA GLN A 11 20.64 -25.85 1.41
C GLN A 11 19.80 -24.71 0.85
N ALA A 12 20.42 -23.56 0.58
CA ALA A 12 19.81 -22.51 -0.22
C ALA A 12 19.77 -22.97 -1.68
N SER A 13 18.64 -22.77 -2.36
CA SER A 13 18.51 -23.06 -3.79
C SER A 13 17.53 -22.09 -4.46
N SER A 14 17.80 -21.74 -5.70
CA SER A 14 16.84 -21.00 -6.54
C SER A 14 15.69 -21.88 -7.03
N PRO A 15 14.62 -21.33 -7.65
CA PRO A 15 13.59 -22.14 -8.29
C PRO A 15 14.16 -23.12 -9.32
N LEU A 16 15.13 -22.67 -10.14
CA LEU A 16 15.80 -23.52 -11.13
C LEU A 16 16.66 -24.59 -10.46
N GLU A 17 17.49 -24.22 -9.47
CA GLU A 17 18.33 -25.19 -8.75
C GLU A 17 17.49 -26.23 -7.98
N THR A 18 16.33 -25.82 -7.47
CA THR A 18 15.37 -26.71 -6.82
C THR A 18 14.77 -27.71 -7.81
N ALA A 19 14.46 -27.26 -9.04
CA ALA A 19 14.01 -28.15 -10.11
C ALA A 19 15.13 -29.03 -10.69
N MET A 20 16.38 -28.60 -10.59
CA MET A 20 17.56 -29.32 -11.08
C MET A 20 18.09 -30.39 -10.10
N LEU A 21 17.35 -30.69 -9.02
CA LEU A 21 17.73 -31.77 -8.11
C LEU A 21 17.85 -33.10 -8.84
N TYR A 22 18.85 -33.89 -8.41
CA TYR A 22 19.25 -35.13 -9.05
C TYR A 22 19.47 -34.95 -10.57
N ASN A 23 20.17 -33.87 -10.95
CA ASN A 23 20.44 -33.48 -12.34
C ASN A 23 19.16 -33.32 -13.18
N GLY A 24 18.11 -32.70 -12.62
CA GLY A 24 16.84 -32.44 -13.30
C GLY A 24 15.89 -33.64 -13.36
N SER A 25 16.20 -34.75 -12.68
CA SER A 25 15.35 -35.94 -12.65
C SER A 25 14.37 -35.97 -11.45
N VAL A 26 14.30 -34.90 -10.66
CA VAL A 26 13.35 -34.80 -9.54
C VAL A 26 11.90 -34.70 -10.01
N GLY A 27 11.00 -35.41 -9.31
CA GLY A 27 9.55 -35.28 -9.43
C GLY A 27 8.92 -35.02 -8.07
N PHE A 28 8.37 -33.83 -7.85
CA PHE A 28 7.69 -33.48 -6.61
C PHE A 28 6.31 -34.13 -6.53
N VAL A 29 5.98 -34.70 -5.37
CA VAL A 29 4.68 -35.32 -5.11
C VAL A 29 4.02 -34.61 -3.94
N VAL A 30 2.78 -34.17 -4.12
CA VAL A 30 1.95 -33.63 -3.03
C VAL A 30 1.22 -34.81 -2.36
N PRO A 31 1.49 -35.10 -1.07
CA PRO A 31 0.84 -36.20 -0.34
C PRO A 31 -0.68 -36.03 -0.22
N GLU A 32 -1.42 -37.13 0.01
CA GLU A 32 -2.89 -37.12 0.07
C GLU A 32 -3.47 -36.26 1.19
N TYR A 33 -2.79 -36.16 2.33
CA TYR A 33 -3.22 -35.35 3.47
C TYR A 33 -3.04 -33.84 3.25
N GLN A 34 -2.33 -33.43 2.20
CA GLN A 34 -2.15 -32.02 1.88
C GLN A 34 -3.40 -31.44 1.23
N ARG A 35 -3.82 -30.27 1.73
CA ARG A 35 -4.94 -29.51 1.17
C ARG A 35 -4.71 -29.12 -0.30
N GLN A 36 -5.80 -28.86 -1.00
CA GLN A 36 -5.85 -28.33 -2.37
C GLN A 36 -5.15 -26.96 -2.52
N TYR A 37 -4.87 -26.55 -3.76
CA TYR A 37 -4.25 -25.25 -4.01
C TYR A 37 -5.24 -24.14 -3.72
N ASP A 38 -4.97 -23.36 -2.67
CA ASP A 38 -5.95 -22.46 -2.06
C ASP A 38 -5.36 -21.08 -1.75
N TRP A 39 -4.22 -20.74 -2.35
CA TRP A 39 -3.57 -19.47 -2.05
C TRP A 39 -4.44 -18.29 -2.48
N ALA A 40 -4.63 -17.33 -1.56
CA ALA A 40 -5.40 -16.12 -1.83
C ALA A 40 -4.61 -15.14 -2.72
N GLU A 41 -5.33 -14.31 -3.48
CA GLU A 41 -4.77 -13.33 -4.40
C GLU A 41 -3.72 -12.42 -3.74
N GLU A 42 -3.97 -11.98 -2.50
CA GLU A 42 -3.05 -11.11 -1.76
C GLU A 42 -1.69 -11.75 -1.57
N ASN A 43 -1.63 -13.07 -1.40
CA ASN A 43 -0.36 -13.78 -1.24
C ASN A 43 0.40 -13.90 -2.56
N ILE A 44 -0.32 -14.12 -3.67
CA ILE A 44 0.27 -14.17 -5.02
C ILE A 44 0.86 -12.81 -5.37
N ARG A 45 0.07 -11.74 -5.17
CA ARG A 45 0.51 -10.35 -5.35
C ARG A 45 1.73 -10.05 -4.48
N ARG A 46 1.69 -10.44 -3.20
CA ARG A 46 2.82 -10.23 -2.29
C ARG A 46 4.09 -10.94 -2.77
N LEU A 47 4.01 -12.22 -3.16
CA LEU A 47 5.17 -12.93 -3.70
C LEU A 47 5.77 -12.20 -4.91
N PHE A 48 4.92 -11.76 -5.83
CA PHE A 48 5.33 -11.03 -7.02
C PHE A 48 5.95 -9.66 -6.70
N PHE A 49 5.34 -8.91 -5.78
CA PHE A 49 5.88 -7.62 -5.33
C PHE A 49 7.22 -7.79 -4.60
N ASP A 50 7.36 -8.81 -3.76
CA ASP A 50 8.60 -9.10 -3.05
C ASP A 50 9.73 -9.43 -4.04
N SER A 51 9.45 -10.23 -5.09
CA SER A 51 10.42 -10.54 -6.15
C SER A 51 10.74 -9.34 -7.04
N LEU A 52 9.76 -8.51 -7.38
CA LEU A 52 9.99 -7.27 -8.12
C LEU A 52 10.84 -6.27 -7.32
N ASN A 53 10.56 -6.13 -6.02
CA ASN A 53 11.35 -5.27 -5.15
C ASN A 53 12.78 -5.77 -5.01
N GLY A 54 12.99 -7.09 -4.93
CA GLY A 54 14.34 -7.67 -5.00
C GLY A 54 15.03 -7.42 -6.34
N PHE A 55 14.31 -7.57 -7.45
CA PHE A 55 14.81 -7.30 -8.79
C PHE A 55 15.21 -5.82 -8.96
N HIS A 56 14.41 -4.90 -8.43
CA HIS A 56 14.74 -3.46 -8.40
C HIS A 56 16.00 -3.19 -7.55
N ARG A 57 16.09 -3.75 -6.34
CA ARG A 57 17.25 -3.60 -5.44
C ARG A 57 18.57 -4.10 -6.04
N LEU A 58 18.52 -5.11 -6.92
CA LEU A 58 19.69 -5.57 -7.67
C LEU A 58 20.30 -4.42 -8.49
N SER A 59 19.48 -3.49 -8.99
CA SER A 59 19.99 -2.34 -9.69
C SER A 59 20.76 -1.40 -8.76
N GLU A 60 20.32 -1.22 -7.51
CA GLU A 60 20.86 -0.23 -6.57
C GLU A 60 22.16 -0.65 -5.90
N SER A 61 22.35 -1.96 -5.64
CA SER A 61 23.55 -2.50 -4.99
C SER A 61 23.89 -3.92 -5.48
N GLY A 62 25.17 -4.24 -5.61
CA GLY A 62 25.65 -5.57 -6.03
C GLY A 62 25.73 -6.62 -4.91
N ASP A 63 25.16 -6.35 -3.73
CA ASP A 63 25.32 -7.19 -2.53
C ASP A 63 24.16 -8.19 -2.34
N ALA A 64 24.31 -9.09 -1.35
CA ALA A 64 23.33 -10.11 -0.96
C ALA A 64 21.91 -9.60 -0.60
N ASN A 65 21.68 -8.28 -0.57
CA ASN A 65 20.36 -7.67 -0.34
C ASN A 65 19.46 -7.69 -1.59
N ALA A 66 20.02 -8.06 -2.73
CA ALA A 66 19.30 -8.19 -3.98
C ALA A 66 18.57 -9.53 -4.11
N PHE A 67 18.85 -10.53 -3.26
CA PHE A 67 18.12 -11.80 -3.28
C PHE A 67 16.72 -11.66 -2.67
N THR A 68 15.75 -12.43 -3.19
CA THR A 68 14.40 -12.52 -2.63
C THR A 68 14.25 -13.86 -1.92
N PHE A 69 14.17 -13.85 -0.60
CA PHE A 69 13.97 -15.05 0.20
C PHE A 69 12.49 -15.39 0.28
N LEU A 70 12.11 -16.55 -0.25
CA LEU A 70 10.73 -17.03 -0.22
C LEU A 70 10.55 -18.17 0.79
N GLY A 71 11.29 -18.17 1.91
CA GLY A 71 11.10 -19.13 2.99
C GLY A 71 11.61 -20.55 2.71
N THR A 72 11.09 -21.52 3.47
CA THR A 72 11.58 -22.91 3.51
C THR A 72 10.67 -23.86 2.72
N LEU A 73 11.27 -24.87 2.09
CA LEU A 73 10.62 -26.06 1.53
C LEU A 73 11.09 -27.27 2.32
N ILE A 74 10.15 -28.05 2.87
CA ILE A 74 10.46 -29.30 3.56
C ILE A 74 10.07 -30.46 2.65
N LEU A 75 11.07 -31.29 2.33
CA LEU A 75 11.01 -32.31 1.32
C LEU A 75 11.43 -33.65 1.91
N VAL A 76 10.76 -34.73 1.51
CA VAL A 76 11.10 -36.11 1.91
C VAL A 76 11.38 -36.92 0.66
N GLU A 77 12.54 -37.58 0.60
CA GLU A 77 12.82 -38.53 -0.49
C GLU A 77 11.93 -39.77 -0.34
N GLU A 78 11.10 -40.06 -1.36
CA GLU A 78 10.24 -41.24 -1.35
C GLU A 78 11.09 -42.50 -1.59
N GLN A 79 10.99 -43.48 -0.69
CA GLN A 79 11.75 -44.73 -0.80
C GLN A 79 11.21 -45.65 -1.90
N ASN A 80 9.92 -45.52 -2.22
CA ASN A 80 9.27 -46.32 -3.26
C ASN A 80 9.35 -45.59 -4.60
N GLN A 81 9.98 -46.21 -5.60
CA GLN A 81 9.97 -45.70 -6.96
C GLN A 81 8.59 -45.85 -7.59
N GLU A 82 8.09 -44.76 -8.17
CA GLU A 82 6.96 -44.77 -9.10
C GLU A 82 7.27 -45.71 -10.28
N SER A 83 6.34 -46.61 -10.61
CA SER A 83 6.61 -47.75 -11.52
C SER A 83 7.15 -47.36 -12.90
N ASP A 84 6.62 -46.29 -13.49
CA ASP A 84 6.98 -45.81 -14.83
C ASP A 84 7.73 -44.47 -14.83
N PHE A 85 8.25 -44.05 -13.67
CA PHE A 85 9.07 -42.85 -13.53
C PHE A 85 10.50 -43.23 -13.17
N SER A 86 11.43 -42.85 -14.03
CA SER A 86 12.87 -43.14 -13.85
C SER A 86 13.61 -42.13 -12.96
N GLY A 87 12.92 -41.07 -12.52
CA GLY A 87 13.49 -40.02 -11.68
C GLY A 87 13.40 -40.32 -10.19
N VAL A 88 13.68 -39.31 -9.37
CA VAL A 88 13.58 -39.39 -7.91
C VAL A 88 12.32 -38.65 -7.45
N SER A 89 11.39 -39.40 -6.86
CA SER A 89 10.16 -38.84 -6.30
C SER A 89 10.43 -38.22 -4.94
N VAL A 90 9.97 -36.98 -4.75
CA VAL A 90 10.20 -36.22 -3.52
C VAL A 90 8.88 -35.66 -3.02
N ALA A 91 8.44 -36.11 -1.85
CA ALA A 91 7.22 -35.62 -1.23
C ALA A 91 7.41 -34.20 -0.67
N VAL A 92 6.45 -33.32 -0.93
CA VAL A 92 6.45 -31.93 -0.43
C VAL A 92 5.61 -31.83 0.84
N ILE A 93 6.27 -31.76 1.99
CA ILE A 93 5.63 -31.71 3.31
C ILE A 93 5.23 -30.28 3.67
N ASP A 94 6.09 -29.31 3.35
CA ASP A 94 5.80 -27.88 3.54
C ASP A 94 6.24 -27.04 2.34
N GLY A 95 5.50 -25.97 2.11
CA GLY A 95 5.71 -25.04 1.00
C GLY A 95 5.04 -25.44 -0.32
N GLN A 96 4.10 -26.40 -0.30
CA GLN A 96 3.38 -26.84 -1.50
C GLN A 96 2.76 -25.68 -2.30
N GLN A 97 1.99 -24.80 -1.65
CA GLN A 97 1.32 -23.69 -2.34
C GLN A 97 2.33 -22.76 -3.02
N ARG A 98 3.43 -22.46 -2.34
CA ARG A 98 4.48 -21.58 -2.84
C ARG A 98 5.17 -22.18 -4.06
N LEU A 99 5.53 -23.46 -3.99
CA LEU A 99 6.18 -24.15 -5.10
C LEU A 99 5.25 -24.28 -6.31
N THR A 100 3.97 -24.58 -6.10
CA THR A 100 2.94 -24.55 -7.16
C THR A 100 2.88 -23.18 -7.84
N THR A 101 2.79 -22.08 -7.08
CA THR A 101 2.70 -20.73 -7.66
C THR A 101 3.97 -20.32 -8.39
N LEU A 102 5.16 -20.71 -7.91
CA LEU A 102 6.41 -20.49 -8.63
C LEU A 102 6.42 -21.21 -9.99
N MET A 103 5.89 -22.43 -10.07
CA MET A 103 5.74 -23.13 -11.35
C MET A 103 4.76 -22.40 -12.28
N LEU A 104 3.63 -21.91 -11.77
CA LEU A 104 2.69 -21.10 -12.55
C LEU A 104 3.31 -19.79 -13.05
N PHE A 105 4.13 -19.11 -12.24
CA PHE A 105 4.91 -17.95 -12.66
C PHE A 105 5.88 -18.31 -13.78
N ALA A 106 6.59 -19.44 -13.69
CA ALA A 106 7.48 -19.89 -14.76
C ALA A 106 6.72 -20.11 -16.07
N CYS A 107 5.54 -20.75 -16.02
CA CYS A 107 4.67 -20.93 -17.18
C CYS A 107 4.20 -19.60 -17.78
N ALA A 108 3.79 -18.63 -16.94
CA ALA A 108 3.35 -17.31 -17.38
C ALA A 108 4.51 -16.48 -17.98
N LEU A 109 5.72 -16.56 -17.42
CA LEU A 109 6.90 -15.90 -17.95
C LEU A 109 7.31 -16.45 -19.32
N ILE A 110 7.20 -17.77 -19.53
CA ILE A 110 7.39 -18.39 -20.86
C ILE A 110 6.41 -17.83 -21.88
N ALA A 111 5.12 -17.78 -21.52
CA ALA A 111 4.09 -17.26 -22.40
C ALA A 111 4.33 -15.78 -22.75
N GLU A 112 4.72 -14.97 -21.76
CA GLU A 112 5.05 -13.55 -21.97
C GLU A 112 6.30 -13.38 -22.84
N ILE A 113 7.37 -14.14 -22.63
CA ILE A 113 8.57 -14.10 -23.49
C ILE A 113 8.21 -14.44 -24.94
N ARG A 114 7.39 -15.48 -25.16
CA ARG A 114 6.94 -15.86 -26.50
C ARG A 114 6.08 -14.77 -27.15
N HIS A 115 5.17 -14.19 -26.38
CA HIS A 115 4.35 -13.06 -26.82
C HIS A 115 5.24 -11.88 -27.24
N GLN A 116 6.14 -11.41 -26.37
CA GLN A 116 7.03 -10.28 -26.67
C GLN A 116 7.95 -10.57 -27.87
N LYS A 117 8.47 -11.79 -27.98
CA LYS A 117 9.25 -12.22 -29.15
C LYS A 117 8.44 -12.15 -30.44
N SER A 118 7.17 -12.53 -30.41
CA SER A 118 6.29 -12.52 -31.60
C SER A 118 5.97 -11.12 -32.14
N LEU A 119 6.18 -10.08 -31.32
CA LEU A 119 5.98 -8.67 -31.71
C LEU A 119 7.23 -8.06 -32.38
N ILE A 120 8.36 -8.76 -32.37
CA ILE A 120 9.64 -8.26 -32.88
C ILE A 120 9.94 -8.93 -34.22
N ASP A 121 10.43 -8.15 -35.19
CA ASP A 121 10.91 -8.71 -36.46
C ASP A 121 12.12 -9.62 -36.20
N PRO A 122 12.14 -10.89 -36.67
CA PRO A 122 13.28 -11.79 -36.51
C PRO A 122 14.63 -11.18 -36.94
N ALA A 123 14.65 -10.24 -37.90
CA ALA A 123 15.86 -9.55 -38.33
C ALA A 123 16.45 -8.59 -37.27
N GLU A 124 15.64 -8.14 -36.31
CA GLU A 124 16.07 -7.29 -35.19
C GLU A 124 16.68 -8.12 -34.04
N LEU A 125 16.53 -9.45 -34.05
CA LEU A 125 17.08 -10.36 -33.04
C LEU A 125 18.41 -10.95 -33.51
N ASN A 126 19.52 -10.47 -32.94
CA ASN A 126 20.83 -11.06 -33.18
C ASN A 126 20.96 -12.48 -32.57
N ASP A 127 21.98 -13.21 -33.00
CA ASP A 127 22.19 -14.61 -32.61
C ASP A 127 22.34 -14.79 -31.10
N TRP A 128 23.07 -13.90 -30.43
CA TRP A 128 23.32 -14.01 -28.99
C TRP A 128 22.04 -13.77 -28.18
N LEU A 129 21.20 -12.82 -28.57
CA LEU A 129 19.92 -12.55 -27.90
C LEU A 129 18.94 -13.70 -28.15
N ASN A 130 18.92 -14.28 -29.36
CA ASN A 130 18.14 -15.49 -29.64
C ASN A 130 18.56 -16.66 -28.74
N GLU A 131 19.87 -16.86 -28.54
CA GLU A 131 20.37 -17.90 -27.65
C GLU A 131 20.05 -17.63 -26.17
N GLU A 132 20.09 -16.36 -25.74
CA GLU A 132 19.64 -15.96 -24.39
C GLU A 132 18.14 -16.23 -24.19
N ILE A 133 17.30 -15.91 -25.18
CA ILE A 133 15.86 -16.19 -25.14
C ILE A 133 15.63 -17.70 -25.02
N ASN A 134 16.26 -18.50 -25.88
CA ASN A 134 16.09 -19.95 -25.87
C ASN A 134 16.55 -20.55 -24.54
N THR A 135 17.74 -20.15 -24.06
CA THR A 135 18.25 -20.55 -22.74
C THR A 135 17.24 -20.22 -21.64
N ARG A 136 16.69 -19.00 -21.63
CA ARG A 136 15.73 -18.58 -20.60
C ARG A 136 14.41 -19.35 -20.67
N LEU A 137 13.93 -19.65 -21.87
CA LEU A 137 12.72 -20.46 -22.07
C LEU A 137 12.92 -21.87 -21.50
N TYR A 138 14.07 -22.51 -21.74
CA TYR A 138 14.38 -23.82 -21.17
C TYR A 138 14.59 -23.78 -19.65
N ASP A 139 15.30 -22.78 -19.12
CA ASP A 139 15.45 -22.62 -17.66
C ASP A 139 14.08 -22.53 -16.95
N LEU A 140 13.15 -21.74 -17.49
CA LEU A 140 11.79 -21.64 -16.96
C LEU A 140 10.99 -22.93 -17.18
N TYR A 141 11.16 -23.58 -18.33
CA TYR A 141 10.47 -24.83 -18.63
C TYR A 141 10.86 -25.90 -17.61
N GLU A 142 12.14 -26.04 -17.32
CA GLU A 142 12.66 -26.94 -16.31
C GLU A 142 12.10 -26.62 -14.90
N CYS A 143 11.76 -25.38 -14.58
CA CYS A 143 11.10 -25.08 -13.30
C CYS A 143 9.73 -25.77 -13.15
N SER A 144 9.03 -26.08 -14.25
CA SER A 144 7.64 -26.56 -14.26
C SER A 144 7.45 -27.96 -14.84
N ILE A 145 8.27 -28.35 -15.81
CA ILE A 145 8.22 -29.63 -16.54
C ILE A 145 9.62 -30.25 -16.52
N GLY A 146 9.70 -31.53 -16.20
CA GLY A 146 10.92 -32.32 -16.32
C GLY A 146 10.92 -33.21 -17.55
N ALA A 147 12.08 -33.76 -17.88
CA ALA A 147 12.22 -34.73 -18.96
C ALA A 147 12.86 -36.02 -18.42
N GLN A 148 12.17 -37.15 -18.62
CA GLN A 148 12.72 -38.45 -18.25
C GLN A 148 13.19 -39.22 -19.49
N ARG A 149 14.25 -40.02 -19.32
CA ARG A 149 14.83 -40.77 -20.43
C ARG A 149 14.02 -42.03 -20.70
N VAL A 150 13.47 -42.16 -21.91
CA VAL A 150 12.72 -43.35 -22.34
C VAL A 150 13.63 -44.31 -23.11
N SER A 151 14.56 -43.78 -23.91
CA SER A 151 15.54 -44.57 -24.66
C SER A 151 16.90 -43.87 -24.71
N SER A 152 17.87 -44.45 -25.43
CA SER A 152 19.18 -43.80 -25.59
C SER A 152 19.10 -42.43 -26.27
N THR A 153 18.08 -42.19 -27.11
CA THR A 153 17.94 -40.99 -27.95
C THR A 153 16.65 -40.20 -27.69
N GLN A 154 15.73 -40.70 -26.86
CA GLN A 154 14.43 -40.07 -26.63
C GLN A 154 14.16 -39.82 -25.16
N SER A 155 13.68 -38.61 -24.85
CA SER A 155 13.11 -38.23 -23.56
C SER A 155 11.60 -37.99 -23.69
N PHE A 156 10.90 -38.09 -22.57
CA PHE A 156 9.47 -37.80 -22.47
C PHE A 156 9.23 -36.78 -21.35
N PRO A 157 8.46 -35.70 -21.61
CA PRO A 157 8.18 -34.69 -20.61
C PRO A 157 7.25 -35.21 -19.52
N PHE A 158 7.40 -34.71 -18.29
CA PHE A 158 6.52 -35.00 -17.18
C PHE A 158 6.28 -33.75 -16.31
N PRO A 159 5.09 -33.55 -15.74
CA PRO A 159 4.83 -32.51 -14.76
C PRO A 159 5.76 -32.61 -13.56
N ARG A 160 6.52 -31.54 -13.29
CA ARG A 160 7.51 -31.50 -12.20
C ARG A 160 6.86 -31.70 -10.84
N MET A 161 5.61 -31.26 -10.67
CA MET A 161 4.80 -31.52 -9.49
C MET A 161 3.50 -32.22 -9.86
N VAL A 162 3.16 -33.25 -9.10
CA VAL A 162 1.92 -34.01 -9.25
C VAL A 162 1.28 -34.26 -7.88
N ARG A 163 0.00 -34.59 -7.84
CA ARG A 163 -0.64 -35.15 -6.64
C ARG A 163 -0.52 -36.66 -6.62
N LYS A 164 -0.71 -37.29 -5.45
CA LYS A 164 -0.68 -38.77 -5.32
C LYS A 164 -1.69 -39.50 -6.24
N CYS A 165 -2.77 -38.84 -6.63
CA CYS A 165 -3.79 -39.36 -7.56
C CYS A 165 -3.39 -39.29 -9.04
N ASP A 166 -2.23 -38.70 -9.36
CA ASP A 166 -1.71 -38.60 -10.72
C ASP A 166 -0.59 -39.65 -10.92
N VAL A 167 -0.36 -40.02 -12.18
CA VAL A 167 0.63 -41.02 -12.58
C VAL A 167 1.53 -40.46 -13.66
N ARG A 168 2.83 -40.38 -13.36
CA ARG A 168 3.87 -40.08 -14.36
C ARG A 168 4.20 -41.34 -15.16
N GLY A 169 4.09 -41.26 -16.48
CA GLY A 169 4.42 -42.34 -17.40
C GLY A 169 5.59 -42.03 -18.33
N LYS A 170 6.05 -43.05 -19.06
CA LYS A 170 7.08 -42.93 -20.13
C LYS A 170 6.48 -42.55 -21.50
N SER A 171 5.17 -42.43 -21.58
CA SER A 171 4.41 -42.06 -22.76
C SER A 171 3.06 -41.47 -22.34
N THR A 172 2.35 -40.83 -23.27
CA THR A 172 0.99 -40.34 -23.03
C THR A 172 0.03 -41.48 -22.67
N ALA A 173 0.24 -42.70 -23.18
CA ALA A 173 -0.62 -43.84 -22.89
C ALA A 173 -0.46 -44.38 -21.44
N ASN A 174 0.69 -44.14 -20.82
CA ASN A 174 1.00 -44.59 -19.46
C ASN A 174 0.94 -43.45 -18.43
N SER A 175 0.60 -42.23 -18.86
CA SER A 175 0.47 -41.08 -17.97
C SER A 175 -1.01 -40.80 -17.72
N GLU A 176 -1.36 -40.51 -16.47
CA GLU A 176 -2.73 -40.18 -16.09
C GLU A 176 -2.73 -39.02 -15.09
N TYR A 177 -3.19 -37.84 -15.52
CA TYR A 177 -3.28 -36.67 -14.65
C TYR A 177 -4.74 -36.32 -14.38
N THR A 178 -5.18 -36.55 -13.15
CA THR A 178 -6.56 -36.31 -12.71
C THR A 178 -6.68 -34.99 -11.97
N SER A 179 -5.62 -34.57 -11.28
CA SER A 179 -5.57 -33.32 -10.52
C SER A 179 -5.55 -32.09 -11.43
N PRO A 180 -6.12 -30.95 -10.98
CA PRO A 180 -6.07 -29.70 -11.75
C PRO A 180 -4.65 -29.27 -12.12
N LEU A 181 -3.70 -29.37 -11.17
CA LEU A 181 -2.31 -29.00 -11.41
C LEU A 181 -1.61 -29.93 -12.40
N GLY A 182 -1.81 -31.24 -12.29
CA GLY A 182 -1.25 -32.22 -13.21
C GLY A 182 -1.72 -31.98 -14.64
N LYS A 183 -3.05 -31.79 -14.84
CA LYS A 183 -3.64 -31.46 -16.14
C LYS A 183 -3.13 -30.14 -16.71
N PHE A 184 -3.00 -29.12 -15.87
CA PHE A 184 -2.46 -27.83 -16.27
C PHE A 184 -1.04 -27.98 -16.83
N LEU A 185 -0.14 -28.63 -16.07
CA LEU A 185 1.26 -28.80 -16.45
C LEU A 185 1.42 -29.72 -17.67
N GLU A 186 0.64 -30.79 -17.77
CA GLU A 186 0.60 -31.63 -18.98
C GLU A 186 0.20 -30.82 -20.22
N GLY A 187 -0.89 -30.04 -20.12
CA GLY A 187 -1.30 -29.15 -21.20
C GLY A 187 -0.25 -28.10 -21.55
N PHE A 188 0.49 -27.61 -20.54
CA PHE A 188 1.57 -26.66 -20.74
C PHE A 188 2.79 -27.27 -21.47
N ALA A 189 3.16 -28.52 -21.16
CA ALA A 189 4.20 -29.24 -21.90
C ALA A 189 3.85 -29.32 -23.39
N GLY A 190 2.61 -29.68 -23.72
CA GLY A 190 2.13 -29.70 -25.11
C GLY A 190 2.12 -28.32 -25.78
N TYR A 191 1.91 -27.24 -25.02
CA TYR A 191 2.04 -25.87 -25.53
C TYR A 191 3.49 -25.50 -25.80
N PHE A 192 4.43 -25.89 -24.94
CA PHE A 192 5.85 -25.57 -25.11
C PHE A 192 6.39 -26.17 -26.42
N ASP A 193 6.00 -27.39 -26.76
CA ASP A 193 6.42 -28.04 -28.01
C ASP A 193 5.65 -27.55 -29.26
N SER A 194 4.69 -26.63 -29.11
CA SER A 194 3.87 -26.10 -30.20
C SER A 194 4.33 -24.72 -30.69
N ASP A 195 3.97 -24.36 -31.92
CA ASP A 195 4.17 -23.03 -32.51
C ASP A 195 3.20 -21.95 -31.98
N LYS A 196 2.39 -22.27 -30.96
CA LYS A 196 1.41 -21.32 -30.41
C LYS A 196 2.11 -20.23 -29.61
N THR A 197 1.70 -18.99 -29.83
CA THR A 197 2.18 -17.83 -29.07
C THR A 197 1.41 -17.64 -27.77
N ILE A 198 0.11 -17.93 -27.75
CA ILE A 198 -0.76 -17.79 -26.57
C ILE A 198 -1.04 -19.17 -25.97
N TYR A 199 -0.86 -19.29 -24.66
CA TYR A 199 -1.28 -20.47 -23.91
C TYR A 199 -2.70 -20.29 -23.38
N THR A 200 -3.53 -21.31 -23.59
CA THR A 200 -4.85 -21.42 -22.97
C THR A 200 -4.86 -22.72 -22.17
N PRO A 201 -5.06 -22.67 -20.84
CA PRO A 201 -5.11 -23.88 -20.03
C PRO A 201 -6.18 -24.87 -20.52
N PRO A 202 -5.93 -26.19 -20.42
CA PRO A 202 -6.95 -27.18 -20.73
C PRO A 202 -8.11 -27.14 -19.73
N ALA A 203 -9.20 -27.87 -20.01
CA ALA A 203 -10.28 -28.03 -19.04
C ALA A 203 -9.77 -28.76 -17.79
N LEU A 204 -9.64 -28.05 -16.67
CA LEU A 204 -9.04 -28.57 -15.43
C LEU A 204 -9.99 -29.48 -14.63
N GLY A 205 -11.28 -29.47 -14.97
CA GLY A 205 -12.34 -30.23 -14.30
C GLY A 205 -13.36 -29.33 -13.61
N MET A 206 -14.25 -29.94 -12.80
CA MET A 206 -15.23 -29.23 -11.97
C MET A 206 -14.80 -29.25 -10.51
N GLY A 207 -15.11 -28.19 -9.76
CA GLY A 207 -14.84 -28.08 -8.32
C GLY A 207 -13.94 -26.90 -7.98
N THR A 208 -13.91 -26.57 -6.68
CA THR A 208 -13.29 -25.35 -6.15
C THR A 208 -11.78 -25.25 -6.43
N ASP A 209 -11.05 -26.37 -6.43
CA ASP A 209 -9.60 -26.40 -6.71
C ASP A 209 -9.28 -26.06 -8.18
N ALA A 210 -10.08 -26.59 -9.12
CA ALA A 210 -9.90 -26.32 -10.55
C ALA A 210 -10.21 -24.85 -10.89
N GLU A 211 -11.33 -24.34 -10.36
CA GLU A 211 -11.72 -22.93 -10.50
C GLU A 211 -10.67 -22.00 -9.90
N LYS A 212 -10.17 -22.33 -8.70
CA LYS A 212 -9.19 -21.52 -7.99
C LYS A 212 -7.81 -21.54 -8.65
N LEU A 213 -7.37 -22.69 -9.18
CA LEU A 213 -6.13 -22.78 -9.94
C LEU A 213 -6.19 -21.93 -11.22
N ALA A 214 -7.30 -22.02 -11.97
CA ALA A 214 -7.52 -21.22 -13.17
C ALA A 214 -7.51 -19.71 -12.86
N LEU A 215 -8.32 -19.28 -11.88
CA LEU A 215 -8.37 -17.89 -11.44
C LEU A 215 -6.99 -17.37 -11.00
N ASN A 216 -6.26 -18.16 -10.23
CA ASN A 216 -4.93 -17.80 -9.76
C ASN A 216 -3.92 -17.71 -10.92
N TYR A 217 -4.03 -18.55 -11.95
CA TYR A 217 -3.20 -18.43 -13.14
C TYR A 217 -3.53 -17.16 -13.94
N ASP A 218 -4.81 -16.80 -14.10
CA ASP A 218 -5.23 -15.55 -14.75
C ASP A 218 -4.67 -14.32 -14.01
N ILE A 219 -4.70 -14.33 -12.67
CA ILE A 219 -4.08 -13.30 -11.84
C ILE A 219 -2.58 -13.22 -12.11
N ILE A 220 -1.89 -14.36 -12.16
CA ILE A 220 -0.44 -14.42 -12.42
C ILE A 220 -0.12 -13.90 -13.82
N GLN A 221 -0.87 -14.29 -14.85
CA GLN A 221 -0.70 -13.77 -16.21
C GLN A 221 -0.89 -12.25 -16.26
N ASN A 222 -1.92 -11.73 -15.58
CA ASN A 222 -2.13 -10.30 -15.48
C ASN A 222 -0.92 -9.62 -14.83
N LEU A 223 -0.47 -10.11 -13.66
CA LEU A 223 0.70 -9.56 -12.96
C LEU A 223 1.97 -9.56 -13.84
N VAL A 224 2.26 -10.66 -14.53
CA VAL A 224 3.42 -10.76 -15.43
C VAL A 224 3.31 -9.76 -16.58
N SER A 225 2.13 -9.56 -17.17
CA SER A 225 1.95 -8.56 -18.24
C SER A 225 2.16 -7.12 -17.75
N GLN A 226 1.98 -6.84 -16.45
CA GLN A 226 2.28 -5.52 -15.88
C GLN A 226 3.78 -5.19 -15.82
N LEU A 227 4.69 -6.15 -16.03
CA LEU A 227 6.14 -5.89 -16.09
C LEU A 227 6.50 -4.72 -17.02
N ASN A 228 5.77 -4.61 -18.13
CA ASN A 228 6.01 -3.63 -19.18
C ASN A 228 5.05 -2.44 -19.16
N ASN A 229 4.10 -2.38 -18.21
CA ASN A 229 3.13 -1.29 -18.10
C ASN A 229 3.60 -0.21 -17.10
N SER A 230 4.18 0.88 -17.61
CA SER A 230 4.66 2.00 -16.77
C SER A 230 3.57 2.65 -15.91
N THR A 231 2.30 2.65 -16.36
CA THR A 231 1.18 3.22 -15.59
C THR A 231 0.79 2.38 -14.37
N TRP A 232 1.08 1.07 -14.40
CA TRP A 232 0.84 0.19 -13.27
C TRP A 232 1.79 0.49 -12.10
N TYR A 233 3.01 0.95 -12.42
CA TYR A 233 4.00 1.44 -11.45
C TYR A 233 3.77 2.91 -11.02
N SER A 234 2.56 3.45 -11.25
CA SER A 234 2.22 4.79 -10.78
C SER A 234 2.45 4.96 -9.28
N ASP A 235 2.51 6.20 -8.80
CA ASP A 235 3.04 6.56 -7.48
C ASP A 235 2.48 5.79 -6.26
N ASP A 236 1.32 5.15 -6.40
CA ASP A 236 0.67 4.33 -5.38
C ASP A 236 1.17 2.85 -5.35
N SER A 237 1.97 2.39 -6.32
CA SER A 237 2.46 0.99 -6.41
C SER A 237 3.59 0.68 -5.42
N GLU A 238 3.61 -0.47 -4.75
CA GLU A 238 4.66 -0.81 -3.78
C GLU A 238 6.06 -1.08 -4.38
N CYS A 239 6.20 -1.02 -5.70
CA CYS A 239 7.42 -1.28 -6.47
C CYS A 239 7.61 -0.27 -7.61
N GLU A 240 8.82 -0.18 -8.15
CA GLU A 240 9.20 0.66 -9.30
C GLU A 240 9.56 -0.21 -10.51
N GLN A 241 9.37 0.33 -11.72
CA GLN A 241 9.69 -0.39 -12.95
C GLN A 241 11.21 -0.50 -13.14
N PHE A 242 11.67 -1.63 -13.69
CA PHE A 242 13.07 -1.77 -14.05
C PHE A 242 13.40 -0.96 -15.31
N GLU A 243 14.34 -0.01 -15.17
CA GLU A 243 14.84 0.81 -16.28
C GLU A 243 15.91 0.06 -17.07
N ILE A 244 15.77 0.04 -18.40
CA ILE A 244 16.69 -0.69 -19.29
C ILE A 244 18.11 -0.15 -19.22
N ASP A 245 18.26 1.16 -18.96
CA ASP A 245 19.57 1.81 -18.75
C ASP A 245 20.39 1.17 -17.61
N TRP A 246 19.76 0.46 -16.67
CA TRP A 246 20.46 -0.21 -15.58
C TRP A 246 21.29 -1.41 -16.04
N LEU A 247 21.13 -1.89 -17.28
CA LEU A 247 22.03 -2.88 -17.90
C LEU A 247 23.50 -2.43 -17.97
N ARG A 248 23.76 -1.12 -17.88
CA ARG A 248 25.11 -0.57 -17.76
C ARG A 248 25.81 -1.00 -16.46
N ARG A 249 25.04 -1.38 -15.44
CA ARG A 249 25.56 -1.83 -14.14
C ARG A 249 25.94 -3.31 -14.22
N GLY A 250 27.13 -3.66 -13.72
CA GLY A 250 27.70 -5.00 -13.86
C GLY A 250 26.78 -6.11 -13.34
N GLN A 251 26.18 -5.92 -12.17
CA GLN A 251 25.27 -6.89 -11.54
C GLN A 251 23.96 -7.11 -12.30
N CYS A 252 23.50 -6.12 -13.06
CA CYS A 252 22.35 -6.30 -13.96
C CYS A 252 22.77 -7.02 -15.23
N ARG A 253 23.94 -6.66 -15.78
CA ARG A 253 24.51 -7.30 -16.98
C ARG A 253 24.74 -8.79 -16.78
N THR A 254 25.15 -9.22 -15.58
CA THR A 254 25.38 -10.65 -15.27
C THR A 254 24.12 -11.52 -15.34
N LEU A 255 22.92 -10.94 -15.38
CA LEU A 255 21.70 -11.70 -15.62
C LEU A 255 21.61 -12.26 -17.05
N LEU A 256 22.26 -11.61 -18.02
CA LEU A 256 22.37 -12.05 -19.41
C LEU A 256 23.52 -13.05 -19.54
N GLY A 257 23.24 -14.32 -19.25
CA GLY A 257 24.27 -15.35 -19.10
C GLY A 257 25.04 -15.65 -20.39
N ARG A 258 24.39 -15.54 -21.55
CA ARG A 258 24.98 -15.82 -22.87
C ARG A 258 25.74 -14.65 -23.46
N LEU A 259 25.64 -13.45 -22.89
CA LEU A 259 26.36 -12.28 -23.40
C LEU A 259 27.88 -12.55 -23.44
N THR A 260 28.43 -13.15 -22.40
CA THR A 260 29.87 -13.47 -22.30
C THR A 260 30.29 -14.64 -23.19
N ASP A 261 29.35 -15.50 -23.60
CA ASP A 261 29.64 -16.63 -24.48
C ASP A 261 29.90 -16.15 -25.93
N PHE A 262 29.29 -15.03 -26.32
CA PHE A 262 29.38 -14.46 -27.67
C PHE A 262 30.33 -13.27 -27.79
N MET A 263 30.53 -12.49 -26.72
CA MET A 263 31.30 -11.25 -26.75
C MET A 263 32.74 -11.47 -26.27
N LYS A 264 33.74 -11.08 -27.07
CA LYS A 264 35.16 -11.21 -26.72
C LYS A 264 35.62 -10.01 -25.89
N GLY A 265 35.26 -10.04 -24.61
CA GLY A 265 35.68 -9.06 -23.60
C GLY A 265 34.72 -7.88 -23.40
N ASP A 266 35.03 -7.05 -22.40
CA ASP A 266 34.10 -6.05 -21.85
C ASP A 266 33.66 -4.96 -22.85
N ALA A 267 34.50 -4.63 -23.84
CA ALA A 267 34.19 -3.60 -24.82
C ALA A 267 33.08 -4.04 -25.79
N GLU A 268 33.11 -5.29 -26.27
CA GLU A 268 32.07 -5.85 -27.14
C GLU A 268 30.77 -6.05 -26.37
N ALA A 269 30.85 -6.59 -25.15
CA ALA A 269 29.70 -6.75 -24.27
C ALA A 269 29.03 -5.39 -23.98
N SER A 270 29.81 -4.34 -23.74
CA SER A 270 29.26 -3.01 -23.52
C SER A 270 28.57 -2.46 -24.77
N ARG A 271 29.12 -2.69 -25.97
CA ARG A 271 28.49 -2.27 -27.23
C ARG A 271 27.15 -2.95 -27.47
N ALA A 272 27.06 -4.26 -27.27
CA ALA A 272 25.81 -5.00 -27.38
C ALA A 272 24.74 -4.49 -26.39
N ILE A 273 25.16 -4.07 -25.20
CA ILE A 273 24.27 -3.44 -24.20
C ILE A 273 23.79 -2.06 -24.67
N GLU A 274 24.66 -1.24 -25.26
CA GLU A 274 24.24 0.04 -25.85
C GLU A 274 23.22 -0.14 -26.99
N GLU A 275 23.40 -1.17 -27.82
CA GLU A 275 22.45 -1.52 -28.89
C GLU A 275 21.07 -1.88 -28.32
N LEU A 276 21.01 -2.68 -27.25
CA LEU A 276 19.75 -2.99 -26.57
C LEU A 276 19.10 -1.75 -25.95
N ILE A 277 19.88 -0.91 -25.29
CA ILE A 277 19.39 0.33 -24.67
C ILE A 277 18.83 1.27 -25.75
N SER A 278 19.48 1.36 -26.90
CA SER A 278 19.07 2.26 -27.98
C SER A 278 17.85 1.77 -28.76
N ASN A 279 17.53 0.46 -28.71
CA ASN A 279 16.39 -0.11 -29.41
C ASN A 279 15.17 -0.28 -28.49
N GLU A 280 14.32 0.75 -28.45
CA GLU A 280 13.11 0.79 -27.62
C GLU A 280 12.13 -0.38 -27.87
N LYS A 281 12.09 -0.93 -29.10
CA LYS A 281 11.21 -2.07 -29.42
C LYS A 281 11.60 -3.34 -28.66
N LEU A 282 12.88 -3.51 -28.33
CA LEU A 282 13.38 -4.69 -27.60
C LEU A 282 13.17 -4.55 -26.08
N HIS A 283 12.89 -3.34 -25.58
CA HIS A 283 12.81 -3.07 -24.14
C HIS A 283 11.83 -3.99 -23.40
N PRO A 284 10.60 -4.25 -23.89
CA PRO A 284 9.66 -5.15 -23.20
C PRO A 284 10.17 -6.59 -23.09
N LEU A 285 10.73 -7.12 -24.17
CA LEU A 285 11.32 -8.46 -24.20
C LEU A 285 12.51 -8.55 -23.25
N VAL A 286 13.45 -7.60 -23.33
CA VAL A 286 14.65 -7.57 -22.49
C VAL A 286 14.28 -7.46 -21.02
N ARG A 287 13.32 -6.61 -20.64
CA ARG A 287 12.84 -6.51 -19.25
C ARG A 287 12.29 -7.83 -18.74
N THR A 288 11.50 -8.50 -19.56
CA THR A 288 10.91 -9.81 -19.23
C THR A 288 12.00 -10.89 -19.09
N LEU A 289 13.00 -10.89 -19.97
CA LEU A 289 14.15 -11.81 -19.88
C LEU A 289 14.97 -11.59 -18.60
N LEU A 290 15.25 -10.34 -18.24
CA LEU A 290 16.01 -9.99 -17.04
C LEU A 290 15.25 -10.39 -15.78
N TYR A 291 13.96 -10.09 -15.70
CA TYR A 291 13.14 -10.52 -14.56
C TYR A 291 13.06 -12.05 -14.48
N SER A 292 12.97 -12.75 -15.62
CA SER A 292 12.98 -14.21 -15.66
C SER A 292 14.33 -14.79 -15.22
N ALA A 293 15.44 -14.15 -15.56
CA ALA A 293 16.76 -14.53 -15.08
C ALA A 293 16.90 -14.32 -13.56
N TYR A 294 16.38 -13.20 -13.06
CA TYR A 294 16.28 -12.92 -11.63
C TYR A 294 15.41 -13.97 -10.92
N PHE A 295 14.26 -14.33 -11.48
CA PHE A 295 13.38 -15.38 -10.98
C PHE A 295 14.14 -16.72 -10.86
N CYS A 296 14.88 -17.11 -11.89
CA CYS A 296 15.61 -18.39 -11.91
C CYS A 296 16.84 -18.41 -11.00
N LYS A 297 17.49 -17.27 -10.69
CA LYS A 297 18.82 -17.24 -10.03
C LYS A 297 18.87 -16.50 -8.69
N CYS A 298 17.99 -15.53 -8.48
CA CYS A 298 18.06 -14.58 -7.37
C CYS A 298 16.90 -14.71 -6.37
N ILE A 299 15.85 -15.46 -6.73
CA ILE A 299 14.90 -15.96 -5.75
C ILE A 299 15.55 -17.12 -5.00
N VAL A 300 15.48 -17.12 -3.67
CA VAL A 300 16.13 -18.12 -2.81
C VAL A 300 15.08 -18.81 -1.94
N LEU A 301 15.09 -20.14 -2.02
CA LEU A 301 14.33 -21.05 -1.18
C LEU A 301 15.31 -21.79 -0.25
N THR A 302 14.93 -21.98 1.01
CA THR A 302 15.68 -22.88 1.90
C THR A 302 15.12 -24.27 1.73
N ARG A 303 15.83 -25.16 1.05
CA ARG A 303 15.41 -26.54 0.87
C ARG A 303 15.95 -27.40 2.01
N VAL A 304 15.05 -28.07 2.71
CA VAL A 304 15.36 -29.05 3.76
C VAL A 304 14.91 -30.42 3.26
N ILE A 305 15.87 -31.31 3.00
CA ILE A 305 15.58 -32.71 2.62
C ILE A 305 15.80 -33.61 3.85
N THR A 306 14.82 -34.46 4.13
CA THR A 306 14.89 -35.54 5.12
C THR A 306 14.69 -36.92 4.46
N GLU A 307 15.17 -37.96 5.14
CA GLU A 307 14.97 -39.35 4.70
C GLU A 307 13.62 -39.92 5.14
N ASP A 308 13.04 -39.37 6.21
CA ASP A 308 11.81 -39.85 6.82
C ASP A 308 10.85 -38.71 7.13
N GLU A 309 9.56 -39.04 7.08
CA GLU A 309 8.45 -38.10 7.22
C GLU A 309 8.30 -37.60 8.66
N SER A 310 8.63 -38.43 9.66
CA SER A 310 8.59 -38.04 11.07
C SER A 310 9.56 -36.88 11.34
N ALA A 311 10.81 -36.99 10.86
CA ALA A 311 11.78 -35.91 10.98
C ALA A 311 11.34 -34.64 10.24
N ALA A 312 10.66 -34.76 9.10
CA ALA A 312 10.11 -33.62 8.39
C ALA A 312 9.03 -32.90 9.20
N PHE A 313 8.12 -33.63 9.86
CA PHE A 313 7.09 -33.05 10.74
C PHE A 313 7.70 -32.41 11.99
N ASP A 314 8.70 -33.03 12.62
CA ASP A 314 9.39 -32.44 13.78
C ASP A 314 10.06 -31.10 13.41
N ILE A 315 10.70 -31.03 12.23
CA ILE A 315 11.28 -29.79 11.71
C ILE A 315 10.20 -28.77 11.36
N PHE A 316 9.11 -29.20 10.74
CA PHE A 316 7.97 -28.34 10.40
C PHE A 316 7.40 -27.69 11.66
N ASP A 317 7.14 -28.46 12.70
CA ASP A 317 6.63 -27.96 13.97
C ASP A 317 7.63 -27.02 14.64
N ALA A 318 8.93 -27.37 14.65
CA ALA A 318 9.97 -26.51 15.20
C ALA A 318 10.07 -25.16 14.47
N LEU A 319 9.99 -25.15 13.13
CA LEU A 319 10.03 -23.92 12.33
C LEU A 319 8.78 -23.06 12.53
N ASN A 320 7.60 -23.66 12.62
CA ASN A 320 6.35 -22.93 12.86
C ASN A 320 6.19 -22.46 14.31
N THR A 321 6.94 -23.04 15.25
CA THR A 321 6.99 -22.61 16.65
C THR A 321 8.05 -21.51 16.89
N THR A 322 8.85 -21.15 15.87
CA THR A 322 9.85 -20.08 16.02
C THR A 322 9.20 -18.74 16.34
N GLY A 323 9.78 -18.02 17.30
CA GLY A 323 9.25 -16.76 17.80
C GLY A 323 9.21 -15.64 16.77
N GLU A 324 8.63 -14.52 17.14
CA GLU A 324 8.44 -13.38 16.24
C GLU A 324 9.78 -12.76 15.81
N PRO A 325 9.92 -12.35 14.53
CA PRO A 325 11.15 -11.78 14.02
C PRO A 325 11.50 -10.45 14.69
N LEU A 326 12.79 -10.21 14.90
CA LEU A 326 13.31 -8.92 15.39
C LEU A 326 12.90 -7.79 14.45
N THR A 327 12.48 -6.67 15.02
CA THR A 327 12.25 -5.42 14.29
C THR A 327 13.54 -4.89 13.65
N ALA A 328 13.41 -4.01 12.66
CA ALA A 328 14.59 -3.44 12.02
C ALA A 328 15.40 -2.54 12.97
N LEU A 329 14.77 -1.87 13.93
CA LEU A 329 15.46 -1.09 14.98
C LEU A 329 16.29 -1.97 15.92
N GLU A 330 15.77 -3.14 16.30
CA GLU A 330 16.52 -4.11 17.10
C GLU A 330 17.74 -4.64 16.37
N THR A 331 17.69 -4.79 15.04
CA THR A 331 18.87 -5.16 14.25
C THR A 331 19.88 -4.04 14.05
N LEU A 332 19.46 -2.78 14.21
CA LEU A 332 20.33 -1.61 14.13
C LEU A 332 21.16 -1.45 15.43
N LYS A 333 20.57 -1.72 16.60
CA LYS A 333 21.19 -1.50 17.92
C LYS A 333 22.60 -2.14 18.06
N PRO A 334 22.84 -3.42 17.69
CA PRO A 334 24.18 -4.01 17.77
C PRO A 334 25.22 -3.27 16.94
N ARG A 335 24.83 -2.72 15.78
CA ARG A 335 25.75 -1.94 14.92
C ARG A 335 26.15 -0.63 15.58
N VAL A 336 25.18 0.05 16.21
CA VAL A 336 25.42 1.31 16.92
C VAL A 336 26.32 1.08 18.13
N ILE A 337 26.06 0.02 18.92
CA ILE A 337 26.92 -0.38 20.04
C ILE A 337 28.36 -0.63 19.56
N ASN A 338 28.52 -1.40 18.49
CA ASN A 338 29.84 -1.70 17.93
C ASN A 338 30.56 -0.46 17.40
N PHE A 339 29.84 0.54 16.89
CA PHE A 339 30.44 1.80 16.45
C PHE A 339 30.90 2.66 17.64
N GLU A 340 30.05 2.89 18.65
CA GLU A 340 30.39 3.67 19.84
C GLU A 340 31.55 3.05 20.64
N ASN A 341 31.63 1.71 20.69
CA ASN A 341 32.69 1.00 21.41
C ASN A 341 34.06 1.01 20.70
N LYS A 342 34.18 1.52 19.47
CA LYS A 342 35.49 1.64 18.78
C LYS A 342 36.36 2.73 19.39
N ASP A 343 35.76 3.89 19.64
CA ASP A 343 36.44 5.11 20.09
C ASP A 343 35.98 5.57 21.49
N GLY A 344 35.14 4.78 22.16
CA GLY A 344 34.54 5.10 23.46
C GLY A 344 33.75 3.94 24.06
N THR A 345 32.66 4.24 24.77
CA THR A 345 31.73 3.26 25.31
C THR A 345 30.30 3.61 24.95
N TYR A 346 29.50 2.62 24.55
CA TYR A 346 28.07 2.79 24.34
C TYR A 346 27.36 3.26 25.62
N ALA A 347 27.73 2.70 26.77
CA ALA A 347 27.22 3.13 28.06
C ALA A 347 27.58 4.59 28.34
N GLY A 348 26.58 5.42 28.64
CA GLY A 348 26.69 6.86 28.83
C GLY A 348 26.79 7.68 27.53
N SER A 349 26.64 7.06 26.36
CA SER A 349 26.67 7.78 25.08
C SER A 349 25.30 8.40 24.73
N GLN A 350 25.30 9.44 23.89
CA GLN A 350 24.07 10.00 23.31
C GLN A 350 23.27 8.95 22.52
N SER A 351 23.97 7.99 21.91
CA SER A 351 23.33 6.87 21.20
C SER A 351 22.57 5.95 22.16
N GLU A 352 23.04 5.75 23.41
CA GLU A 352 22.30 5.00 24.41
C GLU A 352 21.04 5.75 24.84
N GLU A 353 21.15 7.04 25.14
CA GLU A 353 20.00 7.89 25.50
C GLU A 353 18.91 7.86 24.42
N ALA A 354 19.31 7.98 23.15
CA ALA A 354 18.39 7.87 22.02
C ALA A 354 17.70 6.49 21.94
N PHE A 355 18.43 5.39 22.16
CA PHE A 355 17.82 4.06 22.20
C PHE A 355 16.91 3.86 23.42
N GLN A 356 17.20 4.45 24.57
CA GLN A 356 16.30 4.43 25.72
C GLN A 356 14.98 5.16 25.42
N LEU A 357 15.02 6.25 24.64
CA LEU A 357 13.81 6.91 24.14
C LEU A 357 13.04 6.02 23.15
N ILE A 358 13.72 5.37 22.22
CA ILE A 358 13.10 4.40 21.30
C ILE A 358 12.42 3.29 22.09
N GLU A 359 13.11 2.68 23.06
CA GLU A 359 12.57 1.64 23.93
C GLU A 359 11.34 2.14 24.72
N LYS A 360 11.36 3.39 25.19
CA LYS A 360 10.23 3.98 25.92
C LYS A 360 8.98 4.14 25.04
N TYR A 361 9.14 4.64 23.81
CA TYR A 361 8.00 4.99 22.95
C TYR A 361 7.53 3.87 22.03
N ILE A 362 8.39 2.89 21.77
CA ILE A 362 8.09 1.70 20.97
C ILE A 362 8.01 0.46 21.89
N ASP A 363 9.13 -0.01 22.43
CA ASP A 363 9.22 -1.35 23.03
C ASP A 363 8.38 -1.52 24.30
N LYS A 364 8.47 -0.59 25.25
CA LYS A 364 7.77 -0.66 26.54
C LYS A 364 6.29 -0.29 26.45
N ARG A 365 5.89 0.26 25.30
CA ARG A 365 4.53 0.78 25.12
C ARG A 365 3.58 -0.26 24.55
N PHE A 366 4.03 -1.06 23.59
CA PHE A 366 3.22 -2.09 22.97
C PHE A 366 3.50 -3.43 23.65
N SER A 367 2.55 -3.92 24.43
CA SER A 367 2.62 -5.24 25.06
C SER A 367 2.49 -6.38 24.05
N GLU A 368 1.78 -6.14 22.96
CA GLU A 368 1.62 -7.08 21.84
C GLU A 368 2.71 -6.84 20.80
N THR A 369 3.52 -7.86 20.52
CA THR A 369 4.62 -7.75 19.55
C THR A 369 4.14 -7.43 18.13
N SER A 370 2.98 -7.93 17.70
CA SER A 370 2.42 -7.63 16.37
C SER A 370 2.16 -6.13 16.19
N LYS A 371 1.65 -5.45 17.23
CA LYS A 371 1.46 -3.99 17.26
C LYS A 371 2.80 -3.26 17.26
N LYS A 372 3.76 -3.73 18.06
CA LYS A 372 5.14 -3.21 18.07
C LYS A 372 5.78 -3.28 16.68
N GLN A 373 5.66 -4.40 15.99
CA GLN A 373 6.19 -4.58 14.63
C GLN A 373 5.53 -3.63 13.63
N ASN A 374 4.21 -3.50 13.66
CA ASN A 374 3.49 -2.60 12.76
C ASN A 374 3.88 -1.13 13.00
N GLU A 375 3.95 -0.71 14.25
CA GLU A 375 4.35 0.66 14.59
C GLU A 375 5.81 0.94 14.19
N THR A 376 6.71 -0.02 14.40
CA THR A 376 8.11 0.11 13.97
C THR A 376 8.20 0.21 12.44
N LYS A 377 7.41 -0.56 11.70
CA LYS A 377 7.37 -0.49 10.23
C LYS A 377 6.91 0.89 9.76
N ASP A 378 5.84 1.43 10.33
CA ASP A 378 5.29 2.73 9.95
C ASP A 378 6.25 3.89 10.30
N LEU A 379 6.91 3.80 11.46
CA LEU A 379 7.96 4.73 11.87
C LEU A 379 9.11 4.74 10.85
N ILE A 380 9.60 3.57 10.43
CA ILE A 380 10.75 3.51 9.51
C ILE A 380 10.38 4.01 8.11
N VAL A 381 9.17 3.72 7.63
CA VAL A 381 8.69 4.27 6.33
C VAL A 381 8.67 5.80 6.36
N THR A 382 8.11 6.39 7.42
CA THR A 382 8.07 7.85 7.57
C THR A 382 9.47 8.45 7.79
N PHE A 383 10.32 7.78 8.58
CA PHE A 383 11.70 8.18 8.80
C PHE A 383 12.56 8.14 7.53
N ALA A 384 12.37 7.14 6.66
CA ALA A 384 13.09 7.06 5.39
C ALA A 384 12.74 8.21 4.44
N LEU A 385 11.45 8.57 4.39
CA LEU A 385 10.99 9.73 3.63
C LEU A 385 11.55 11.04 4.22
N TYR A 386 11.57 11.16 5.54
CA TYR A 386 12.18 12.30 6.24
C TYR A 386 13.67 12.44 5.92
N LEU A 387 14.44 11.36 6.04
CA LEU A 387 15.89 11.41 6.01
C LEU A 387 16.47 11.46 4.60
N GLU A 388 15.93 10.67 3.66
CA GLU A 388 16.48 10.52 2.31
C GLU A 388 15.52 10.95 1.19
N GLY A 389 14.26 11.27 1.50
CA GLY A 389 13.28 11.65 0.48
C GLY A 389 12.86 10.48 -0.42
N LYS A 390 13.08 9.24 0.03
CA LYS A 390 12.83 8.01 -0.73
C LYS A 390 11.58 7.28 -0.26
N LYS A 391 10.97 6.53 -1.18
CA LYS A 391 9.93 5.55 -0.87
C LYS A 391 10.59 4.32 -0.25
N LEU A 392 9.99 3.79 0.82
CA LEU A 392 10.43 2.57 1.46
C LEU A 392 9.22 1.66 1.68
N PRO A 393 9.26 0.39 1.25
CA PRO A 393 8.17 -0.55 1.50
C PRO A 393 8.11 -0.98 2.98
N LYS A 394 6.97 -1.53 3.40
CA LYS A 394 6.78 -2.05 4.77
C LYS A 394 7.48 -3.41 5.02
N ASP A 395 8.17 -3.95 4.01
CA ASP A 395 8.95 -5.16 4.14
C ASP A 395 10.13 -4.99 5.11
N LEU A 396 10.33 -5.99 5.96
CA LEU A 396 11.33 -5.95 7.01
C LEU A 396 12.76 -5.99 6.46
N ALA A 397 13.01 -6.71 5.36
CA ALA A 397 14.34 -6.78 4.77
C ALA A 397 14.75 -5.45 4.16
N ALA A 398 13.85 -4.80 3.41
CA ALA A 398 14.04 -3.45 2.88
C ALA A 398 14.32 -2.43 4.01
N GLN A 399 13.54 -2.46 5.09
CA GLN A 399 13.72 -1.55 6.23
C GLN A 399 15.05 -1.75 6.96
N ARG A 400 15.45 -3.01 7.22
CA ARG A 400 16.75 -3.35 7.80
C ARG A 400 17.90 -2.85 6.92
N ASN A 401 17.77 -3.06 5.61
CA ASN A 401 18.78 -2.62 4.66
C ASN A 401 18.91 -1.09 4.63
N PHE A 402 17.78 -0.38 4.60
CA PHE A 402 17.75 1.08 4.66
C PHE A 402 18.46 1.59 5.92
N LEU A 403 18.01 1.18 7.11
CA LEU A 403 18.62 1.63 8.37
C LEU A 403 20.11 1.33 8.44
N ARG A 404 20.52 0.14 8.01
CA ARG A 404 21.94 -0.24 7.96
C ARG A 404 22.73 0.68 7.03
N THR A 405 22.28 0.83 5.78
CA THR A 405 23.04 1.55 4.74
C THR A 405 23.13 3.04 5.06
N SER A 406 22.02 3.63 5.53
CA SER A 406 21.97 5.04 5.92
C SER A 406 22.80 5.30 7.18
N TYR A 407 22.75 4.40 8.18
CA TYR A 407 23.60 4.52 9.36
C TYR A 407 25.08 4.36 9.02
N ASP A 408 25.45 3.35 8.24
CA ASP A 408 26.83 3.16 7.77
C ASP A 408 27.30 4.40 6.98
N GLY A 409 26.43 5.00 6.17
CA GLY A 409 26.68 6.30 5.53
C GLY A 409 26.94 7.44 6.54
N ALA A 410 26.12 7.56 7.59
CA ALA A 410 26.31 8.54 8.66
C ALA A 410 27.64 8.34 9.40
N THR A 411 28.04 7.09 9.68
CA THR A 411 29.30 6.79 10.36
C THR A 411 30.53 7.22 9.56
N ARG A 412 30.47 7.18 8.23
CA ARG A 412 31.56 7.67 7.35
C ARG A 412 31.75 9.19 7.48
N ASN A 413 30.70 9.91 7.85
CA ASN A 413 30.74 11.36 8.09
C ASN A 413 31.17 11.71 9.54
N GLY A 414 31.50 10.72 10.36
CA GLY A 414 32.01 10.88 11.73
C GLY A 414 30.98 10.66 12.84
N THR A 415 31.47 10.60 14.08
CA THR A 415 30.69 10.26 15.29
C THR A 415 29.47 11.15 15.51
N ASN A 416 29.60 12.45 15.27
CA ASN A 416 28.48 13.39 15.43
C ASN A 416 27.33 13.09 14.45
N SER A 417 27.65 12.70 13.22
CA SER A 417 26.64 12.35 12.21
C SER A 417 25.95 11.03 12.57
N ALA A 418 26.71 10.03 13.01
CA ALA A 418 26.16 8.76 13.50
C ALA A 418 25.21 8.95 14.70
N ARG A 419 25.58 9.79 15.67
CA ARG A 419 24.73 10.11 16.83
C ARG A 419 23.47 10.87 16.43
N LYS A 420 23.57 11.86 15.54
CA LYS A 420 22.41 12.58 14.99
C LYS A 420 21.44 11.65 14.27
N PHE A 421 21.93 10.65 13.54
CA PHE A 421 21.06 9.68 12.89
C PHE A 421 20.19 8.92 13.91
N VAL A 422 20.80 8.39 14.97
CA VAL A 422 20.08 7.62 15.99
C VAL A 422 19.14 8.51 16.79
N ASP A 423 19.56 9.72 17.13
CA ASP A 423 18.69 10.71 17.77
C ASP A 423 17.50 11.07 16.87
N ALA A 424 17.69 11.30 15.57
CA ALA A 424 16.60 11.60 14.65
C ALA A 424 15.54 10.47 14.58
N VAL A 425 15.96 9.19 14.66
CA VAL A 425 15.03 8.07 14.80
C VAL A 425 14.23 8.16 16.10
N ALA A 426 14.91 8.44 17.22
CA ALA A 426 14.28 8.57 18.53
C ALA A 426 13.30 9.76 18.60
N GLN A 427 13.69 10.92 18.07
CA GLN A 427 12.85 12.10 17.96
C GLN A 427 11.66 11.87 17.02
N SER A 428 11.84 11.11 15.94
CA SER A 428 10.73 10.74 15.05
C SER A 428 9.70 9.86 15.75
N ALA A 429 10.16 8.89 16.57
CA ALA A 429 9.29 8.07 17.41
C ALA A 429 8.53 8.91 18.44
N LEU A 430 9.21 9.87 19.08
CA LEU A 430 8.61 10.82 20.01
C LEU A 430 7.56 11.71 19.33
N PHE A 431 7.88 12.30 18.18
CA PHE A 431 6.98 13.14 17.41
C PHE A 431 5.73 12.35 17.03
N ARG A 432 5.90 11.14 16.47
CA ARG A 432 4.79 10.26 16.11
C ARG A 432 3.91 9.93 17.30
N ARG A 433 4.49 9.61 18.46
CA ARG A 433 3.73 9.38 19.71
C ARG A 433 2.78 10.54 20.01
N TYR A 434 3.24 11.79 19.96
CA TYR A 434 2.42 12.94 20.37
C TYR A 434 1.54 13.52 19.25
N TYR A 435 1.97 13.45 17.99
CA TYR A 435 1.30 14.13 16.88
C TYR A 435 0.47 13.18 16.01
N TRP A 436 0.61 11.86 16.16
CA TRP A 436 -0.18 10.87 15.41
C TRP A 436 -1.23 10.16 16.26
N GLU A 437 -0.91 9.85 17.52
CA GLU A 437 -1.81 9.05 18.36
C GLU A 437 -2.84 9.89 19.12
N PRO A 438 -4.08 9.41 19.31
CA PRO A 438 -5.15 10.20 19.94
C PRO A 438 -4.80 10.75 21.32
N ASN A 439 -4.37 9.86 22.22
CA ASN A 439 -3.86 10.16 23.55
C ASN A 439 -2.51 10.90 23.53
N GLY A 440 -1.84 11.01 22.40
CA GLY A 440 -0.70 11.91 22.21
C GLY A 440 -1.15 13.33 21.94
N ILE A 441 -2.12 13.47 21.04
CA ILE A 441 -2.67 14.75 20.61
C ILE A 441 -3.29 15.49 21.80
N GLU A 442 -3.96 14.77 22.71
CA GLU A 442 -4.49 15.32 23.97
C GLU A 442 -3.41 15.99 24.85
N GLU A 443 -2.16 15.54 24.75
CA GLU A 443 -1.03 16.02 25.54
C GLU A 443 -0.17 17.08 24.81
N LEU A 444 -0.62 17.63 23.68
CA LEU A 444 0.15 18.62 22.91
C LEU A 444 0.33 19.96 23.63
N SER A 445 -0.37 20.18 24.75
CA SER A 445 -0.09 21.30 25.66
C SER A 445 1.33 21.28 26.21
N ARG A 446 2.07 20.18 26.05
CA ARG A 446 3.52 20.08 26.32
C ARG A 446 4.37 20.91 25.35
N TYR A 447 4.00 20.95 24.06
CA TYR A 447 4.80 21.52 22.97
C TYR A 447 4.19 22.76 22.31
N HIS A 448 2.94 23.11 22.64
CA HIS A 448 2.24 24.25 22.07
C HIS A 448 1.72 25.23 23.11
N GLN A 449 1.69 26.52 22.75
CA GLN A 449 1.07 27.56 23.56
C GLN A 449 -0.45 27.39 23.62
N ALA A 450 -1.08 27.92 24.68
CA ALA A 450 -2.52 27.79 24.86
C ALA A 450 -3.35 28.45 23.75
N SER A 451 -2.79 29.45 23.05
CA SER A 451 -3.42 30.19 21.95
C SER A 451 -3.57 29.37 20.66
N SER A 452 -2.66 28.45 20.39
CA SER A 452 -2.60 27.61 19.19
C SER A 452 -3.03 26.16 19.44
N LEU A 453 -3.09 25.74 20.71
CA LEU A 453 -3.26 24.34 21.11
C LEU A 453 -4.50 23.69 20.48
N ASP A 454 -5.68 24.30 20.61
CA ASP A 454 -6.93 23.73 20.11
C ASP A 454 -6.90 23.52 18.59
N GLU A 455 -6.33 24.48 17.87
CA GLU A 455 -6.19 24.43 16.42
C GLU A 455 -5.20 23.32 16.00
N VAL A 456 -4.05 23.23 16.65
CA VAL A 456 -3.07 22.17 16.35
C VAL A 456 -3.67 20.79 16.63
N GLN A 457 -4.36 20.62 17.75
CA GLN A 457 -5.00 19.35 18.12
C GLN A 457 -6.08 18.92 17.11
N LEU A 458 -6.90 19.88 16.67
CA LEU A 458 -7.89 19.68 15.63
C LEU A 458 -7.25 19.22 14.30
N LEU A 459 -6.28 19.98 13.79
CA LEU A 459 -5.67 19.72 12.48
C LEU A 459 -4.86 18.41 12.48
N MET A 460 -4.14 18.10 13.56
CA MET A 460 -3.47 16.80 13.68
C MET A 460 -4.44 15.63 13.75
N SER A 461 -5.58 15.80 14.45
CA SER A 461 -6.63 14.78 14.50
C SER A 461 -7.26 14.56 13.14
N LEU A 462 -7.49 15.62 12.36
CA LEU A 462 -7.97 15.52 11.00
C LEU A 462 -6.99 14.74 10.10
N ILE A 463 -5.69 15.09 10.11
CA ILE A 463 -4.67 14.39 9.31
C ILE A 463 -4.60 12.90 9.68
N ARG A 464 -4.69 12.57 10.98
CA ARG A 464 -4.75 11.19 11.48
C ARG A 464 -5.99 10.46 10.98
N ASP A 465 -7.17 11.04 11.15
CA ASP A 465 -8.44 10.39 10.80
C ASP A 465 -8.56 10.21 9.29
N MET A 466 -7.94 11.11 8.51
CA MET A 466 -7.73 10.98 7.07
C MET A 466 -6.68 9.93 6.66
N LYS A 467 -6.03 9.27 7.62
CA LYS A 467 -5.01 8.21 7.46
C LYS A 467 -3.78 8.65 6.63
N THR A 468 -3.38 9.90 6.77
CA THR A 468 -2.32 10.49 5.95
C THR A 468 -0.98 10.57 6.70
N SER A 469 -0.34 9.43 6.97
CA SER A 469 0.90 9.38 7.77
C SER A 469 2.13 9.99 7.06
N LEU A 470 2.13 10.07 5.73
CA LEU A 470 3.21 10.70 4.95
C LEU A 470 3.23 12.24 5.05
N ALA A 471 2.25 12.83 5.72
CA ALA A 471 2.29 14.23 6.15
C ALA A 471 3.29 14.45 7.31
N LEU A 472 3.52 13.44 8.15
CA LEU A 472 4.36 13.56 9.35
C LEU A 472 5.82 13.92 9.04
N PRO A 473 6.50 13.35 8.03
CA PRO A 473 7.86 13.73 7.67
C PRO A 473 8.01 15.21 7.32
N ILE A 474 7.01 15.81 6.67
CA ILE A 474 6.99 17.24 6.33
C ILE A 474 6.90 18.06 7.62
N LEU A 475 5.95 17.73 8.51
CA LEU A 475 5.80 18.44 9.79
C LEU A 475 7.02 18.27 10.71
N PHE A 476 7.60 17.07 10.73
CA PHE A 476 8.74 16.74 11.57
C PHE A 476 9.98 17.56 11.21
N ARG A 477 10.15 17.99 9.94
CA ARG A 477 11.22 18.92 9.54
C ARG A 477 11.15 20.28 10.24
N TYR A 478 9.97 20.70 10.70
CA TYR A 478 9.73 21.97 11.41
C TYR A 478 9.54 21.77 12.91
N TRP A 479 9.64 20.53 13.40
CA TRP A 479 9.39 20.20 14.79
C TRP A 479 10.70 20.14 15.59
N ASN A 480 10.63 20.54 16.86
CA ASN A 480 11.68 20.34 17.84
C ASN A 480 11.06 20.19 19.25
N PRO A 481 11.77 19.60 20.23
CA PRO A 481 11.24 19.42 21.58
C PRO A 481 10.86 20.72 22.32
N ASP A 482 11.50 21.84 21.97
CA ASP A 482 11.32 23.16 22.61
C ASP A 482 10.43 24.10 21.77
N LEU A 483 9.51 23.52 20.98
CA LEU A 483 8.73 24.22 19.95
C LEU A 483 8.00 25.47 20.47
N LYS A 484 7.51 25.45 21.72
CA LYS A 484 6.85 26.58 22.39
C LYS A 484 7.72 27.83 22.47
N GLU A 485 9.01 27.62 22.69
CA GLU A 485 9.99 28.68 22.89
C GLU A 485 10.53 29.14 21.54
N ASN A 486 10.76 28.20 20.61
CA ASN A 486 11.35 28.48 19.31
C ASN A 486 10.71 27.63 18.20
N GLY A 487 10.02 28.30 17.27
CA GLY A 487 9.56 27.69 16.00
C GLY A 487 8.08 27.34 15.91
N GLU A 488 7.29 27.57 16.96
CA GLU A 488 5.85 27.27 16.94
C GLU A 488 5.09 27.96 15.79
N ASN A 489 5.37 29.23 15.52
CA ASN A 489 4.68 29.98 14.46
C ASN A 489 4.88 29.33 13.08
N ASP A 490 6.12 28.95 12.76
CA ASP A 490 6.45 28.31 11.48
C ASP A 490 5.80 26.92 11.41
N PHE A 491 5.84 26.14 12.49
CA PHE A 491 5.18 24.83 12.55
C PHE A 491 3.68 24.94 12.33
N VAL A 492 2.99 25.87 13.01
CA VAL A 492 1.54 26.08 12.86
C VAL A 492 1.22 26.54 11.44
N GLN A 493 2.01 27.42 10.84
CA GLN A 493 1.81 27.87 9.47
C GLN A 493 1.98 26.71 8.46
N VAL A 494 2.98 25.84 8.68
CA VAL A 494 3.18 24.64 7.86
C VAL A 494 2.04 23.65 8.05
N LEU A 495 1.59 23.39 9.29
CA LEU A 495 0.45 22.52 9.57
C LEU A 495 -0.83 22.99 8.88
N LYS A 496 -1.11 24.30 8.94
CA LYS A 496 -2.24 24.93 8.23
C LYS A 496 -2.15 24.77 6.72
N SER A 497 -1.00 25.10 6.13
CA SER A 497 -0.82 25.02 4.68
C SER A 497 -0.89 23.57 4.16
N LEU A 498 -0.32 22.61 4.89
CA LEU A 498 -0.41 21.18 4.62
C LEU A 498 -1.86 20.68 4.72
N THR A 499 -2.59 21.11 5.74
CA THR A 499 -4.01 20.75 5.90
C THR A 499 -4.87 21.34 4.79
N ALA A 500 -4.65 22.61 4.44
CA ALA A 500 -5.34 23.25 3.32
C ALA A 500 -5.03 22.54 2.00
N PHE A 501 -3.77 22.22 1.73
CA PHE A 501 -3.39 21.42 0.56
C PHE A 501 -4.16 20.09 0.54
N LEU A 502 -4.19 19.35 1.65
CA LEU A 502 -4.90 18.07 1.75
C LEU A 502 -6.40 18.19 1.48
N VAL A 503 -7.07 19.14 2.13
CA VAL A 503 -8.52 19.38 1.98
C VAL A 503 -8.84 19.75 0.55
N LEU A 504 -8.12 20.73 -0.02
CA LEU A 504 -8.33 21.20 -1.39
C LEU A 504 -8.06 20.10 -2.41
N ARG A 505 -6.95 19.37 -2.25
CA ARG A 505 -6.51 18.31 -3.15
C ARG A 505 -7.48 17.13 -3.15
N ARG A 506 -7.94 16.67 -1.98
CA ARG A 506 -8.87 15.54 -1.86
C ARG A 506 -10.27 15.89 -2.32
N ALA A 507 -10.76 17.09 -2.00
CA ALA A 507 -12.08 17.53 -2.43
C ALA A 507 -12.18 17.63 -3.96
N ALA A 508 -11.15 18.14 -4.63
CA ALA A 508 -11.14 18.33 -6.08
C ALA A 508 -11.05 17.03 -6.89
N THR A 509 -10.28 16.02 -6.43
CA THR A 509 -10.08 14.77 -7.19
C THR A 509 -10.86 13.58 -6.67
N GLY A 510 -11.53 13.73 -5.53
CA GLY A 510 -12.38 12.69 -4.96
C GLY A 510 -11.63 11.40 -4.54
N GLY A 511 -10.41 11.51 -4.02
CA GLY A 511 -9.66 10.31 -3.64
C GLY A 511 -8.30 10.61 -3.05
N THR A 512 -7.61 9.55 -2.64
CA THR A 512 -6.23 9.61 -2.13
C THR A 512 -5.18 9.43 -3.22
N ALA A 513 -5.60 9.05 -4.43
CA ALA A 513 -4.70 8.72 -5.54
C ALA A 513 -3.70 9.85 -5.84
N GLY A 514 -2.42 9.51 -5.74
CA GLY A 514 -1.30 10.41 -5.99
C GLY A 514 -1.05 11.51 -4.95
N ILE A 515 -1.73 11.55 -3.80
CA ILE A 515 -1.39 12.50 -2.72
C ILE A 515 -0.08 12.09 -2.04
N ASP A 516 0.10 10.80 -1.83
CA ASP A 516 1.35 10.25 -1.33
C ASP A 516 2.51 10.56 -2.27
N SER A 517 2.25 10.62 -3.58
CA SER A 517 3.21 11.13 -4.57
C SER A 517 3.58 12.58 -4.33
N ASP A 518 2.57 13.44 -4.16
CA ASP A 518 2.77 14.87 -3.96
C ASP A 518 3.66 15.12 -2.72
N PHE A 519 3.46 14.37 -1.63
CA PHE A 519 4.34 14.42 -0.46
C PHE A 519 5.74 13.86 -0.70
N ARG A 520 5.86 12.75 -1.44
CA ARG A 520 7.17 12.23 -1.83
C ARG A 520 7.92 13.23 -2.71
N ALA A 521 7.25 13.93 -3.61
CA ALA A 521 7.84 14.94 -4.47
C ALA A 521 8.36 16.14 -3.68
N ILE A 522 7.64 16.56 -2.63
CA ILE A 522 8.10 17.60 -1.70
C ILE A 522 9.40 17.19 -1.01
N MET A 523 9.45 15.95 -0.52
CA MET A 523 10.59 15.44 0.22
C MET A 523 11.78 15.07 -0.69
N ALA A 524 11.52 14.61 -1.91
CA ALA A 524 12.54 14.09 -2.81
C ALA A 524 13.63 15.11 -3.17
N PRO A 525 14.88 14.67 -3.40
CA PRO A 525 15.98 15.54 -3.80
C PRO A 525 15.67 16.36 -5.06
N LYS A 526 16.09 17.64 -5.08
CA LYS A 526 15.97 18.53 -6.25
C LYS A 526 16.87 18.12 -7.43
N THR A 527 17.85 17.25 -7.21
CA THR A 527 18.87 16.87 -8.21
C THR A 527 18.52 15.52 -8.86
N GLY A 528 18.66 15.42 -10.20
CA GLY A 528 18.43 14.20 -10.99
C GLY A 528 17.77 14.46 -12.36
N ARG A 529 17.88 13.51 -13.31
CA ARG A 529 17.07 13.56 -14.55
C ARG A 529 15.58 13.49 -14.17
N GLY A 530 14.75 14.40 -14.69
CA GLY A 530 13.31 14.46 -14.38
C GLY A 530 12.94 15.20 -13.08
N ALA A 531 13.81 16.09 -12.55
CA ALA A 531 13.59 16.84 -11.30
C ALA A 531 12.44 17.88 -11.32
N THR A 532 11.60 17.90 -12.36
CA THR A 532 10.47 18.83 -12.41
C THR A 532 9.49 18.50 -11.28
N ARG A 533 9.29 19.45 -10.36
CA ARG A 533 8.42 19.33 -9.16
C ARG A 533 8.98 18.50 -8.01
N LYS A 534 10.31 18.37 -7.90
CA LYS A 534 10.96 17.92 -6.65
C LYS A 534 11.46 19.11 -5.85
N TYR A 535 11.26 19.11 -4.53
CA TYR A 535 11.47 20.31 -3.69
C TYR A 535 12.56 20.18 -2.61
N GLY A 536 13.11 18.99 -2.39
CA GLY A 536 14.29 18.80 -1.55
C GLY A 536 14.08 19.07 -0.06
N LEU A 537 12.89 18.81 0.48
CA LEU A 537 12.57 18.99 1.90
C LEU A 537 13.09 17.85 2.81
N TYR A 538 13.71 16.79 2.29
CA TYR A 538 14.35 15.75 3.12
C TYR A 538 15.59 16.25 3.89
N ALA A 539 15.84 15.72 5.09
CA ALA A 539 16.90 16.18 6.00
C ALA A 539 18.32 15.92 5.48
N GLY A 540 18.51 14.84 4.73
CA GLY A 540 19.83 14.31 4.43
C GLY A 540 20.38 13.51 5.62
N VAL A 541 21.21 12.50 5.34
CA VAL A 541 21.76 11.61 6.37
C VAL A 541 22.59 12.39 7.42
N ASP A 542 23.28 13.43 6.99
CA ASP A 542 24.07 14.35 7.81
C ASP A 542 23.26 15.54 8.38
N HIS A 543 21.96 15.62 8.05
CA HIS A 543 21.07 16.70 8.42
C HIS A 543 21.51 18.08 7.90
N SER A 544 22.22 18.12 6.77
CA SER A 544 22.73 19.38 6.20
C SER A 544 21.77 20.06 5.23
N ASN A 545 20.72 19.38 4.77
CA ASN A 545 19.83 19.95 3.76
C ASN A 545 19.00 21.09 4.35
N PRO A 546 18.90 22.23 3.63
CA PRO A 546 18.22 23.40 4.14
C PRO A 546 16.72 23.13 4.33
N LEU A 547 16.17 23.74 5.38
CA LEU A 547 14.73 23.79 5.60
C LEU A 547 14.12 24.79 4.62
N LEU A 548 13.02 24.43 3.95
CA LEU A 548 12.25 25.37 3.15
C LEU A 548 11.55 26.38 4.06
N SER A 549 11.49 27.65 3.68
CA SER A 549 10.64 28.59 4.42
C SER A 549 9.16 28.15 4.32
N PRO A 550 8.30 28.48 5.30
CA PRO A 550 6.87 28.20 5.19
C PRO A 550 6.24 28.73 3.90
N ASN A 551 6.71 29.88 3.40
CA ASN A 551 6.23 30.46 2.14
C ASN A 551 6.67 29.67 0.90
N ASP A 552 7.91 29.16 0.88
CA ASP A 552 8.39 28.31 -0.21
C ASP A 552 7.64 26.97 -0.24
N LEU A 553 7.33 26.42 0.94
CA LEU A 553 6.54 25.19 1.05
C LEU A 553 5.09 25.41 0.59
N LYS A 554 4.46 26.52 0.96
CA LYS A 554 3.16 26.94 0.40
C LYS A 554 3.19 27.04 -1.12
N ALA A 555 4.24 27.65 -1.68
CA ALA A 555 4.41 27.74 -3.13
C ALA A 555 4.53 26.34 -3.78
N ALA A 556 5.27 25.42 -3.16
CA ALA A 556 5.38 24.04 -3.62
C ALA A 556 4.01 23.33 -3.64
N PHE A 557 3.25 23.42 -2.54
CA PHE A 557 1.89 22.88 -2.47
C PHE A 557 0.96 23.47 -3.53
N ARG A 558 1.02 24.78 -3.78
CA ARG A 558 0.24 25.44 -4.85
C ARG A 558 0.59 24.89 -6.23
N THR A 559 1.87 24.77 -6.55
CA THR A 559 2.31 24.19 -7.83
C THR A 559 1.82 22.75 -8.03
N LEU A 560 1.88 21.92 -6.98
CA LEU A 560 1.37 20.53 -7.04
C LEU A 560 -0.15 20.50 -7.21
N LEU A 561 -0.87 21.38 -6.51
CA LEU A 561 -2.32 21.50 -6.61
C LEU A 561 -2.75 22.00 -8.00
N GLU A 562 -2.10 23.04 -8.53
CA GLU A 562 -2.32 23.57 -9.88
C GLU A 562 -2.10 22.50 -10.96
N HIS A 563 -1.05 21.70 -10.84
CA HIS A 563 -0.80 20.62 -11.79
C HIS A 563 -1.94 19.59 -11.83
N LYS A 564 -2.56 19.30 -10.68
CA LYS A 564 -3.66 18.32 -10.58
C LYS A 564 -5.00 18.93 -10.99
N ILE A 565 -5.27 20.18 -10.63
CA ILE A 565 -6.54 20.88 -10.89
C ILE A 565 -6.56 21.58 -12.26
N LYS A 566 -5.41 21.74 -12.91
CA LYS A 566 -5.14 22.45 -14.18
C LYS A 566 -5.38 23.96 -14.14
N SER A 567 -6.48 24.42 -13.54
CA SER A 567 -6.80 25.84 -13.36
C SER A 567 -7.26 26.09 -11.93
N LEU A 568 -6.33 26.54 -11.08
CA LEU A 568 -6.60 26.76 -9.66
C LEU A 568 -7.32 28.10 -9.46
N SER A 569 -8.65 28.03 -9.41
CA SER A 569 -9.51 29.15 -9.03
C SER A 569 -10.61 28.67 -8.08
N LYS A 570 -11.20 29.58 -7.30
CA LYS A 570 -12.34 29.27 -6.43
C LYS A 570 -13.46 28.59 -7.22
N GLU A 571 -13.81 29.14 -8.37
CA GLU A 571 -14.88 28.60 -9.23
C GLU A 571 -14.59 27.18 -9.72
N THR A 572 -13.39 26.97 -10.25
CA THR A 572 -12.98 25.66 -10.79
C THR A 572 -12.96 24.61 -9.69
N TRP A 573 -12.39 24.95 -8.52
CA TRP A 573 -12.29 24.03 -7.40
C TRP A 573 -13.67 23.68 -6.81
N VAL A 574 -14.53 24.68 -6.60
CA VAL A 574 -15.89 24.47 -6.09
C VAL A 574 -16.66 23.55 -7.02
N SER A 575 -16.60 23.80 -8.34
CA SER A 575 -17.27 22.97 -9.34
C SER A 575 -16.78 21.52 -9.32
N GLN A 576 -15.47 21.29 -9.14
CA GLN A 576 -14.91 19.94 -9.02
C GLN A 576 -15.31 19.27 -7.69
N ALA A 577 -15.27 20.00 -6.58
CA ALA A 577 -15.59 19.47 -5.26
C ALA A 577 -17.03 18.98 -5.15
N ILE A 578 -18.00 19.73 -5.71
CA ILE A 578 -19.42 19.34 -5.68
C ILE A 578 -19.75 18.21 -6.66
N ALA A 579 -18.91 18.01 -7.69
CA ALA A 579 -19.07 16.95 -8.68
C ALA A 579 -18.46 15.60 -8.24
N ASN A 580 -17.91 15.51 -7.03
CA ASN A 580 -17.35 14.28 -6.48
C ASN A 580 -18.28 13.65 -5.43
N PRO A 581 -18.43 12.31 -5.41
CA PRO A 581 -19.16 11.58 -4.36
C PRO A 581 -18.35 11.51 -3.06
N LEU A 582 -18.12 12.67 -2.41
CA LEU A 582 -17.21 12.82 -1.28
C LEU A 582 -17.53 11.91 -0.08
N TYR A 583 -18.80 11.50 0.10
CA TYR A 583 -19.18 10.56 1.16
C TYR A 583 -18.48 9.20 1.04
N GLU A 584 -18.39 8.67 -0.18
CA GLU A 584 -17.78 7.37 -0.45
C GLU A 584 -16.26 7.42 -0.30
N GLN A 585 -15.69 8.60 -0.53
CA GLN A 585 -14.26 8.81 -0.67
C GLN A 585 -13.60 9.21 0.66
N SER A 586 -14.23 10.08 1.45
CA SER A 586 -13.70 10.57 2.73
C SER A 586 -14.79 11.21 3.59
N ARG A 587 -15.33 10.44 4.54
CA ARG A 587 -16.33 10.95 5.49
C ARG A 587 -15.75 12.02 6.39
N GLU A 588 -14.48 11.90 6.75
CA GLU A 588 -13.73 12.84 7.56
C GLU A 588 -13.60 14.19 6.84
N LEU A 589 -13.34 14.17 5.53
CA LEU A 589 -13.31 15.40 4.72
C LEU A 589 -14.67 16.08 4.70
N VAL A 590 -15.75 15.33 4.48
CA VAL A 590 -17.12 15.87 4.53
C VAL A 590 -17.41 16.50 5.89
N ARG A 591 -17.08 15.81 6.99
CA ARG A 591 -17.22 16.34 8.35
C ARG A 591 -16.50 17.67 8.50
N PHE A 592 -15.23 17.73 8.09
CA PHE A 592 -14.45 18.96 8.18
C PHE A 592 -15.06 20.11 7.36
N MET A 593 -15.45 19.86 6.12
CA MET A 593 -16.04 20.88 5.24
C MET A 593 -17.38 21.42 5.78
N VAL A 594 -18.25 20.55 6.28
CA VAL A 594 -19.54 20.95 6.88
C VAL A 594 -19.32 21.75 8.16
N LEU A 595 -18.41 21.32 9.04
CA LEU A 595 -18.07 22.06 10.26
C LEU A 595 -17.45 23.42 9.93
N THR A 596 -16.61 23.50 8.89
CA THR A 596 -15.98 24.74 8.44
C THR A 596 -17.01 25.73 7.91
N ALA A 597 -17.96 25.25 7.09
CA ALA A 597 -19.04 26.08 6.57
C ALA A 597 -19.91 26.64 7.70
N ALA A 598 -20.24 25.82 8.71
CA ALA A 598 -21.07 26.23 9.84
C ALA A 598 -20.32 27.06 10.90
N HIS A 599 -18.99 26.95 11.00
CA HIS A 599 -18.20 27.60 12.05
C HIS A 599 -18.30 29.13 11.96
N GLN A 600 -18.82 29.80 12.99
CA GLN A 600 -19.10 31.25 12.94
C GLN A 600 -20.04 31.64 11.78
N ALA A 601 -21.03 30.80 11.47
CA ALA A 601 -22.08 31.09 10.50
C ALA A 601 -23.47 31.11 11.16
N MET A 602 -24.45 31.66 10.46
CA MET A 602 -25.88 31.51 10.77
C MET A 602 -26.63 31.01 9.52
N PRO A 603 -27.84 30.44 9.66
CA PRO A 603 -28.68 30.13 8.51
C PRO A 603 -28.92 31.37 7.64
N ASP A 604 -28.83 31.23 6.32
CA ASP A 604 -29.12 32.32 5.38
C ASP A 604 -30.61 32.69 5.47
N PRO A 605 -30.95 33.98 5.67
CA PRO A 605 -32.34 34.41 5.84
C PRO A 605 -33.14 34.45 4.54
N ILE A 606 -32.47 34.44 3.38
CA ILE A 606 -33.07 34.57 2.04
C ILE A 606 -33.07 33.22 1.33
N ASN A 607 -31.95 32.50 1.37
CA ASN A 607 -31.74 31.27 0.62
C ASN A 607 -31.86 30.03 1.53
N GLU A 608 -32.90 29.22 1.31
CA GLU A 608 -33.15 28.03 2.11
C GLU A 608 -32.00 27.01 2.04
N GLY A 609 -31.68 26.36 3.16
CA GLY A 609 -30.67 25.31 3.21
C GLY A 609 -29.22 25.79 3.28
N LEU A 610 -28.95 27.10 3.19
CA LEU A 610 -27.60 27.67 3.10
C LEU A 610 -27.11 28.26 4.43
N TRP A 611 -25.79 28.34 4.57
CA TRP A 611 -25.11 29.10 5.62
C TRP A 611 -24.68 30.48 5.10
N SER A 612 -24.76 31.48 5.97
CA SER A 612 -24.22 32.82 5.74
C SER A 612 -23.28 33.26 6.87
N LYS A 613 -22.20 33.94 6.49
CA LYS A 613 -21.29 34.64 7.43
C LYS A 613 -21.68 36.11 7.61
N GLU A 614 -22.59 36.63 6.80
CA GLU A 614 -23.00 38.03 6.86
C GLU A 614 -23.75 38.32 8.17
N GLY A 615 -23.40 39.43 8.82
CA GLY A 615 -24.04 39.84 10.07
C GLY A 615 -23.62 39.04 11.32
N VAL A 616 -22.72 38.05 11.20
CA VAL A 616 -22.14 37.35 12.35
C VAL A 616 -21.01 38.18 12.96
N ARG A 617 -21.06 38.43 14.27
CA ARG A 617 -19.95 39.11 14.98
C ARG A 617 -18.83 38.11 15.27
N HIS A 618 -17.63 38.39 14.76
CA HIS A 618 -16.45 37.50 14.85
C HIS A 618 -15.95 37.22 16.28
N ASP A 619 -16.34 38.03 17.27
CA ASP A 619 -15.94 37.93 18.68
C ASP A 619 -16.93 37.09 19.53
N THR A 620 -18.03 36.62 18.94
CA THR A 620 -19.01 35.80 19.65
C THR A 620 -18.67 34.31 19.54
N ASN A 621 -18.74 33.57 20.67
CA ASN A 621 -18.64 32.09 20.71
C ASN A 621 -19.83 31.39 20.01
N VAL A 622 -20.59 32.10 19.18
CA VAL A 622 -21.75 31.60 18.46
C VAL A 622 -21.27 30.63 17.39
N ASN A 623 -21.80 29.41 17.42
CA ASN A 623 -21.54 28.38 16.41
C ASN A 623 -20.04 28.07 16.21
N ASN A 624 -19.28 27.99 17.30
CA ASN A 624 -17.89 27.54 17.25
C ASN A 624 -17.82 26.01 17.06
N PHE A 625 -17.88 25.54 15.81
CA PHE A 625 -17.80 24.11 15.47
C PHE A 625 -16.40 23.59 15.12
N LEU A 626 -15.48 24.49 14.77
CA LEU A 626 -14.14 24.14 14.30
C LEU A 626 -13.14 24.19 15.47
N ASN A 627 -13.28 23.24 16.41
CA ASN A 627 -12.40 23.08 17.56
C ASN A 627 -12.15 21.60 17.85
N TYR A 628 -11.11 21.30 18.62
CA TYR A 628 -10.67 19.93 18.89
C TYR A 628 -11.75 19.11 19.60
N LYS A 629 -12.42 19.72 20.58
CA LYS A 629 -13.49 19.06 21.34
C LYS A 629 -14.63 18.60 20.42
N THR A 630 -15.15 19.49 19.58
CA THR A 630 -16.24 19.17 18.63
C THR A 630 -15.84 18.07 17.65
N TRP A 631 -14.58 18.05 17.19
CA TRP A 631 -14.07 17.04 16.27
C TRP A 631 -14.07 15.63 16.89
N CYS A 632 -13.62 15.53 18.14
CA CYS A 632 -13.53 14.27 18.90
C CYS A 632 -14.88 13.83 19.48
N GLU A 633 -15.83 14.74 19.67
CA GLU A 633 -17.15 14.40 20.18
C GLU A 633 -17.93 13.49 19.23
N LYS A 634 -18.68 12.54 19.82
CA LYS A 634 -19.56 11.63 19.07
C LYS A 634 -20.79 12.34 18.48
N THR A 635 -21.07 13.55 18.93
CA THR A 635 -22.22 14.37 18.53
C THR A 635 -22.28 14.59 17.02
N TYR A 636 -21.15 14.77 16.35
CA TYR A 636 -21.08 14.99 14.91
C TYR A 636 -20.20 13.96 14.20
N ALA A 637 -20.10 12.75 14.76
CA ALA A 637 -19.25 11.70 14.22
C ALA A 637 -19.85 10.99 13.00
N THR A 638 -21.17 11.01 12.83
CA THR A 638 -21.83 10.35 11.70
C THR A 638 -22.26 11.36 10.64
N VAL A 639 -22.08 10.96 9.38
CA VAL A 639 -22.56 11.71 8.22
C VAL A 639 -23.88 11.10 7.80
N GLU A 640 -24.94 11.90 7.79
CA GLU A 640 -26.29 11.54 7.37
C GLU A 640 -26.51 11.91 5.91
N HIS A 641 -27.19 11.02 5.18
CA HIS A 641 -27.72 11.27 3.86
C HIS A 641 -29.11 11.87 3.98
N ILE A 642 -29.26 13.15 3.62
CA ILE A 642 -30.56 13.83 3.71
C ILE A 642 -31.56 13.11 2.81
N ALA A 643 -31.31 13.06 1.50
CA ALA A 643 -31.92 12.06 0.63
C ALA A 643 -31.22 10.71 0.86
N PRO A 644 -31.93 9.67 1.35
CA PRO A 644 -31.34 8.38 1.71
C PRO A 644 -30.50 7.73 0.61
N ASP A 645 -29.49 6.96 1.03
CA ASP A 645 -28.65 6.18 0.13
C ASP A 645 -29.47 5.14 -0.67
N THR A 646 -30.32 4.39 0.03
CA THR A 646 -31.28 3.46 -0.60
C THR A 646 -32.59 4.17 -0.92
N MET A 647 -33.06 4.05 -2.17
CA MET A 647 -34.30 4.67 -2.65
C MET A 647 -35.52 4.20 -1.84
N PRO A 648 -36.24 5.10 -1.15
CA PRO A 648 -37.47 4.75 -0.43
C PRO A 648 -38.65 4.55 -1.39
N GLU A 649 -39.67 3.79 -0.97
CA GLU A 649 -40.85 3.48 -1.81
C GLU A 649 -41.69 4.72 -2.18
N ARG A 650 -41.68 5.79 -1.35
CA ARG A 650 -42.46 7.02 -1.53
C ARG A 650 -41.76 8.23 -0.90
N GLY A 651 -42.11 9.43 -1.34
CA GLY A 651 -41.76 10.69 -0.65
C GLY A 651 -40.47 11.37 -1.09
N TRP A 652 -39.91 10.98 -2.25
CA TRP A 652 -38.75 11.60 -2.87
C TRP A 652 -38.95 11.72 -4.38
N ASN A 653 -38.44 12.79 -4.99
CA ASN A 653 -38.40 12.92 -6.45
C ASN A 653 -37.29 12.02 -7.02
N THR A 654 -37.68 10.87 -7.54
CA THR A 654 -36.78 9.80 -7.99
C THR A 654 -36.02 10.16 -9.27
N ASP A 655 -36.64 10.93 -10.16
CA ASP A 655 -36.12 11.15 -11.51
C ASP A 655 -34.92 12.09 -11.54
N GLU A 656 -34.75 12.93 -10.51
CA GLU A 656 -33.66 13.91 -10.43
C GLU A 656 -32.55 13.56 -9.44
N LEU A 657 -32.90 13.06 -8.24
CA LEU A 657 -31.93 12.84 -7.15
C LEU A 657 -31.30 11.45 -7.17
N TYR A 658 -32.04 10.45 -7.66
CA TYR A 658 -31.62 9.05 -7.61
C TYR A 658 -31.09 8.52 -8.94
N SER A 659 -31.36 9.22 -10.05
CA SER A 659 -30.80 8.94 -11.38
C SER A 659 -29.31 9.25 -11.49
N ASP A 660 -28.81 10.18 -10.67
CA ASP A 660 -27.40 10.56 -10.61
C ASP A 660 -26.77 10.08 -9.28
N ASN A 661 -25.94 9.04 -9.37
CA ASN A 661 -25.26 8.49 -8.20
C ASN A 661 -24.31 9.52 -7.54
N ILE A 662 -23.71 10.42 -8.32
CA ILE A 662 -22.79 11.44 -7.81
C ILE A 662 -23.54 12.40 -6.89
N LEU A 663 -24.71 12.88 -7.34
CA LEU A 663 -25.50 13.86 -6.62
C LEU A 663 -25.93 13.33 -5.23
N ARG A 664 -26.27 12.03 -5.14
CA ARG A 664 -26.67 11.37 -3.89
C ARG A 664 -25.57 11.37 -2.84
N HIS A 665 -24.33 11.14 -3.26
CA HIS A 665 -23.15 11.09 -2.39
C HIS A 665 -22.36 12.42 -2.35
N SER A 666 -22.91 13.48 -2.96
CA SER A 666 -22.30 14.81 -3.02
C SER A 666 -22.46 15.58 -1.71
N LEU A 667 -21.55 16.54 -1.49
CA LEU A 667 -21.49 17.37 -0.29
C LEU A 667 -22.83 18.03 0.10
N GLY A 668 -23.62 18.44 -0.89
CA GLY A 668 -24.88 19.13 -0.69
C GLY A 668 -25.98 18.26 -0.07
N ASN A 669 -25.91 16.94 -0.24
CA ASN A 669 -26.88 16.00 0.32
C ASN A 669 -26.53 15.52 1.73
N LEU A 670 -25.42 16.01 2.31
CA LEU A 670 -24.85 15.46 3.54
C LEU A 670 -25.02 16.42 4.72
N ALA A 671 -25.41 15.86 5.88
CA ALA A 671 -25.49 16.56 7.15
C ALA A 671 -24.73 15.77 8.24
N LEU A 672 -24.45 16.42 9.38
CA LEU A 672 -23.80 15.74 10.51
C LEU A 672 -24.79 15.56 11.65
N LEU A 673 -24.85 14.34 12.17
CA LEU A 673 -25.74 13.94 13.25
C LEU A 673 -25.02 13.00 14.22
N PRO A 674 -25.50 12.87 15.47
CA PRO A 674 -25.09 11.78 16.32
C PRO A 674 -25.77 10.48 15.90
N SER A 675 -25.11 9.35 16.18
CA SER A 675 -25.50 8.04 15.66
C SER A 675 -26.92 7.60 16.06
N LYS A 676 -27.39 7.97 17.26
CA LYS A 676 -28.71 7.55 17.77
C LYS A 676 -29.85 8.32 17.09
N GLU A 677 -29.67 9.63 16.93
CA GLU A 677 -30.57 10.55 16.25
C GLU A 677 -30.62 10.18 14.77
N ASN A 678 -29.47 9.90 14.17
CA ASN A 678 -29.41 9.45 12.78
C ASN A 678 -30.21 8.15 12.57
N SER A 679 -30.03 7.18 13.47
CA SER A 679 -30.78 5.92 13.46
C SER A 679 -32.28 6.12 13.72
N ALA A 680 -32.67 7.15 14.49
CA ALA A 680 -34.07 7.44 14.79
C ALA A 680 -34.82 8.05 13.60
N ILE A 681 -34.12 8.82 12.77
CA ILE A 681 -34.65 9.42 11.53
C ILE A 681 -34.83 8.33 10.48
N GLY A 682 -33.75 7.60 10.19
CA GLY A 682 -33.73 6.48 9.24
C GLY A 682 -33.96 6.90 7.76
N ASN A 683 -34.09 5.89 6.89
CA ASN A 683 -34.33 6.08 5.46
C ASN A 683 -35.82 6.33 5.18
N ASP A 684 -36.29 7.54 5.46
CA ASP A 684 -37.70 7.92 5.36
C ASP A 684 -37.93 9.13 4.44
N SER A 685 -39.18 9.57 4.27
CA SER A 685 -39.58 10.69 3.42
C SER A 685 -38.99 12.03 3.88
N TRP A 686 -38.84 12.97 2.94
CA TRP A 686 -38.40 14.33 3.26
C TRP A 686 -39.29 14.99 4.31
N GLU A 687 -40.61 14.85 4.22
CA GLU A 687 -41.58 15.41 5.17
C GLU A 687 -41.29 14.96 6.60
N LYS A 688 -41.00 13.67 6.79
CA LYS A 688 -40.63 13.14 8.10
C LYS A 688 -39.28 13.66 8.55
N LYS A 689 -38.26 13.59 7.70
CA LYS A 689 -36.91 14.06 8.04
C LYS A 689 -36.91 15.54 8.44
N LYS A 690 -37.61 16.40 7.70
CA LYS A 690 -37.80 17.82 8.02
C LYS A 690 -38.38 18.05 9.41
N LYS A 691 -39.44 17.30 9.78
CA LYS A 691 -40.04 17.41 11.12
C LYS A 691 -39.09 16.95 12.22
N PHE A 692 -38.31 15.89 11.99
CA PHE A 692 -37.29 15.45 12.93
C PHE A 692 -36.18 16.50 13.07
N TYR A 693 -35.67 17.03 11.95
CA TYR A 693 -34.63 18.05 11.97
C TYR A 693 -35.09 19.30 12.74
N SER A 694 -36.28 19.81 12.44
CA SER A 694 -36.86 20.97 13.12
C SER A 694 -37.05 20.76 14.63
N ALA A 695 -37.41 19.54 15.07
CA ALA A 695 -37.52 19.22 16.49
C ALA A 695 -36.14 19.10 17.18
N PHE A 696 -35.13 18.55 16.49
CA PHE A 696 -33.77 18.41 17.05
C PHE A 696 -32.98 19.73 17.09
N SER A 697 -33.31 20.70 16.23
CA SER A 697 -32.66 22.00 16.16
C SER A 697 -33.38 23.12 16.93
N ALA A 698 -34.52 22.82 17.55
CA ALA A 698 -35.32 23.75 18.34
C ALA A 698 -34.50 24.45 19.45
N ALA A 699 -34.75 25.75 19.64
CA ALA A 699 -33.97 26.58 20.56
C ALA A 699 -34.36 26.42 22.03
N THR A 700 -35.63 26.10 22.31
CA THR A 700 -36.16 25.95 23.66
C THR A 700 -37.00 24.68 23.76
N VAL A 701 -37.24 24.23 25.00
CA VAL A 701 -38.06 23.04 25.28
C VAL A 701 -39.51 23.27 24.82
N GLU A 702 -40.02 24.49 24.99
CA GLU A 702 -41.36 24.88 24.54
C GLU A 702 -41.48 24.81 23.01
N GLU A 703 -40.47 25.33 22.30
CA GLU A 703 -40.42 25.26 20.85
C GLU A 703 -40.32 23.81 20.37
N GLN A 704 -39.48 23.00 21.00
CA GLN A 704 -39.34 21.58 20.69
C GLN A 704 -40.68 20.83 20.89
N GLN A 705 -41.38 21.08 22.00
CA GLN A 705 -42.67 20.47 22.28
C GLN A 705 -43.72 20.87 21.22
N ARG A 706 -43.73 22.15 20.81
CA ARG A 706 -44.58 22.63 19.73
C ARG A 706 -44.29 21.91 18.41
N ARG A 707 -43.02 21.76 18.02
CA ARG A 707 -42.63 21.03 16.78
C ARG A 707 -43.03 19.56 16.83
N VAL A 708 -42.94 18.92 18.00
CA VAL A 708 -43.39 17.53 18.20
C VAL A 708 -44.91 17.41 18.03
N GLU A 709 -45.67 18.37 18.56
CA GLU A 709 -47.13 18.41 18.40
C GLU A 709 -47.55 18.68 16.95
N GLU A 710 -46.88 19.61 16.25
CA GLU A 710 -47.07 19.85 14.81
C GLU A 710 -46.80 18.60 13.97
N ALA A 711 -45.73 17.87 14.26
CA ALA A 711 -45.41 16.63 13.57
C ALA A 711 -46.49 15.56 13.82
N LYS A 712 -46.98 15.44 15.06
CA LYS A 712 -48.05 14.51 15.42
C LYS A 712 -49.36 14.85 14.70
N ALA A 713 -49.68 16.14 14.56
CA ALA A 713 -50.84 16.60 13.79
C ALA A 713 -50.71 16.25 12.29
N ALA A 714 -49.47 16.24 11.76
CA ALA A 714 -49.15 15.78 10.41
C ALA A 714 -49.03 14.24 10.27
N GLY A 715 -49.40 13.47 11.31
CA GLY A 715 -49.35 12.00 11.28
C GLY A 715 -47.97 11.38 11.55
N ILE A 716 -46.96 12.19 11.89
CA ILE A 716 -45.60 11.75 12.19
C ILE A 716 -45.42 11.61 13.70
N VAL A 717 -45.23 10.37 14.17
CA VAL A 717 -45.11 10.07 15.61
C VAL A 717 -43.66 9.77 15.98
N PHE A 718 -43.13 10.51 16.96
CA PHE A 718 -41.83 10.24 17.56
C PHE A 718 -41.91 9.06 18.54
N LYS A 719 -40.95 8.14 18.46
CA LYS A 719 -40.83 7.03 19.44
C LYS A 719 -40.49 7.59 20.82
N LYS A 720 -40.92 6.91 21.89
CA LYS A 720 -40.57 7.28 23.28
C LYS A 720 -39.07 7.43 23.49
N SER A 721 -38.27 6.56 22.86
CA SER A 721 -36.81 6.65 22.88
C SER A 721 -36.29 7.93 22.22
N THR A 722 -36.89 8.37 21.11
CA THR A 722 -36.50 9.60 20.40
C THR A 722 -36.85 10.85 21.19
N LEU A 723 -38.01 10.87 21.83
CA LEU A 723 -38.40 11.97 22.74
C LEU A 723 -37.44 12.07 23.93
N LYS A 724 -36.99 10.94 24.47
CA LYS A 724 -35.97 10.90 25.51
C LYS A 724 -34.63 11.45 25.02
N LEU A 725 -34.21 11.11 23.78
CA LEU A 725 -33.01 11.68 23.16
C LEU A 725 -33.12 13.21 23.02
N MET A 726 -34.29 13.72 22.64
CA MET A 726 -34.52 15.17 22.51
C MET A 726 -34.41 15.91 23.85
N GLN A 727 -34.81 15.27 24.95
CA GLN A 727 -34.75 15.84 26.30
C GLN A 727 -33.35 15.76 26.93
N GLU A 728 -32.62 14.66 26.66
CA GLU A 728 -31.30 14.40 27.24
C GLU A 728 -30.14 14.90 26.34
N GLY A 729 -30.42 15.15 25.07
CA GLY A 729 -29.45 15.49 24.03
C GLY A 729 -29.17 16.99 23.91
N THR A 730 -28.09 17.31 23.21
CA THR A 730 -27.74 18.70 22.87
C THR A 730 -28.50 19.14 21.62
N ARG A 731 -28.79 20.45 21.55
CA ARG A 731 -29.39 21.07 20.37
C ARG A 731 -28.52 20.84 19.12
N LEU A 732 -29.10 20.28 18.07
CA LEU A 732 -28.41 19.99 16.81
C LEU A 732 -28.43 21.20 15.87
N THR A 733 -27.64 22.21 16.20
CA THR A 733 -27.57 23.50 15.49
C THR A 733 -27.14 23.39 14.02
N LEU A 734 -26.40 22.34 13.63
CA LEU A 734 -26.00 22.11 12.23
C LEU A 734 -27.18 21.85 11.28
N LEU A 735 -28.35 21.51 11.83
CA LEU A 735 -29.57 21.28 11.05
C LEU A 735 -30.40 22.54 10.80
N GLN A 736 -30.10 23.66 11.46
CA GLN A 736 -30.91 24.88 11.37
C GLN A 736 -31.15 25.37 9.94
N PRO A 737 -30.18 25.36 9.00
CA PRO A 737 -30.45 25.78 7.62
C PRO A 737 -31.52 24.94 6.92
N LEU A 738 -31.73 23.70 7.36
CA LEU A 738 -32.66 22.75 6.76
C LEU A 738 -34.10 22.92 7.25
N GLU A 739 -34.34 23.73 8.29
CA GLU A 739 -35.66 23.89 8.91
C GLU A 739 -36.70 24.46 7.94
N ASN A 740 -36.28 25.44 7.14
CA ASN A 740 -37.18 26.19 6.26
C ASN A 740 -37.29 25.59 4.86
N VAL A 741 -36.45 24.61 4.50
CA VAL A 741 -36.45 24.01 3.17
C VAL A 741 -37.80 23.36 2.87
N GLU A 742 -38.55 23.86 1.90
CA GLU A 742 -39.88 23.33 1.56
C GLU A 742 -39.77 21.95 0.90
N GLU A 743 -39.05 21.86 -0.21
CA GLU A 743 -38.83 20.63 -0.97
C GLU A 743 -37.34 20.30 -1.09
N TRP A 744 -37.00 19.02 -0.95
CA TRP A 744 -35.65 18.54 -1.21
C TRP A 744 -35.51 18.08 -2.67
N ASN A 745 -34.83 18.87 -3.48
CA ASN A 745 -34.64 18.63 -4.92
C ASN A 745 -33.19 18.86 -5.35
N LYS A 746 -32.90 18.60 -6.63
CA LYS A 746 -31.55 18.72 -7.19
C LYS A 746 -30.98 20.13 -7.03
N ASN A 747 -31.79 21.18 -7.21
CA ASN A 747 -31.33 22.56 -7.12
C ASN A 747 -30.85 22.91 -5.71
N ILE A 748 -31.58 22.48 -4.67
CA ILE A 748 -31.18 22.66 -3.27
C ILE A 748 -29.88 21.90 -2.96
N VAL A 749 -29.75 20.66 -3.43
CA VAL A 749 -28.53 19.87 -3.22
C VAL A 749 -27.33 20.57 -3.87
N VAL A 750 -27.45 21.01 -5.11
CA VAL A 750 -26.36 21.70 -5.83
C VAL A 750 -26.01 23.03 -5.17
N SER A 751 -27.01 23.89 -4.87
CA SER A 751 -26.78 25.20 -4.25
C SER A 751 -26.15 25.08 -2.85
N ARG A 752 -26.61 24.13 -2.05
CA ARG A 752 -26.06 23.84 -0.72
C ARG A 752 -24.65 23.28 -0.81
N GLY A 753 -24.40 22.32 -1.70
CA GLY A 753 -23.06 21.78 -1.91
C GLY A 753 -22.08 22.88 -2.30
N ARG A 754 -22.51 23.78 -3.17
CA ARG A 754 -21.74 24.94 -3.61
C ARG A 754 -21.45 25.91 -2.47
N ASN A 755 -22.46 26.29 -1.68
CA ASN A 755 -22.31 27.16 -0.51
C ASN A 755 -21.31 26.59 0.51
N ILE A 756 -21.42 25.30 0.85
CA ILE A 756 -20.49 24.65 1.79
C ILE A 756 -19.07 24.65 1.23
N ALA A 757 -18.89 24.33 -0.06
CA ALA A 757 -17.59 24.35 -0.70
C ALA A 757 -16.99 25.76 -0.72
N GLU A 758 -17.75 26.78 -1.12
CA GLU A 758 -17.31 28.18 -1.16
C GLU A 758 -16.85 28.68 0.22
N LEU A 759 -17.64 28.43 1.26
CA LEU A 759 -17.29 28.81 2.64
C LEU A 759 -16.08 28.04 3.16
N CYS A 760 -15.94 26.77 2.78
CA CYS A 760 -14.76 25.99 3.11
C CYS A 760 -13.52 26.57 2.41
N TRP A 761 -13.61 26.89 1.12
CA TRP A 761 -12.53 27.53 0.36
C TRP A 761 -12.09 28.84 1.02
N ASP A 762 -13.03 29.71 1.36
CA ASP A 762 -12.71 31.02 1.97
C ASP A 762 -11.99 30.89 3.32
N HIS A 763 -12.22 29.79 4.04
CA HIS A 763 -11.53 29.50 5.29
C HIS A 763 -10.14 28.88 5.10
N VAL A 764 -10.00 27.87 4.22
CA VAL A 764 -8.76 27.10 4.09
C VAL A 764 -7.78 27.68 3.06
N TRP A 765 -8.25 28.37 2.03
CA TRP A 765 -7.39 28.95 0.99
C TRP A 765 -6.38 29.96 1.56
N PRO A 766 -6.73 30.86 2.51
CA PRO A 766 -5.77 31.77 3.14
C PRO A 766 -4.61 31.07 3.87
N TRP A 767 -4.79 29.81 4.29
CA TRP A 767 -3.71 29.03 4.90
C TRP A 767 -2.64 28.61 3.90
N LEU A 768 -3.00 28.52 2.61
CA LEU A 768 -2.12 28.12 1.53
C LEU A 768 -1.64 29.29 0.65
N ASN A 769 -2.44 30.36 0.57
CA ASN A 769 -2.12 31.57 -0.19
C ASN A 769 -0.98 32.40 0.43
#